data_AF-A0A8K1LNQ7-F1
#
_entry.id   AF-A0A8K1LNQ7-F1
#
_cell.length_a   1.000
_cell.length_b   1.000
_cell.length_c   1.000
_cell.angle_alpha   90.00
_cell.angle_beta   90.00
_cell.angle_gamma   90.00
#
_symmetry.space_group_name_H-M   'P 1'
#
loop_
_entity.id
_entity.type
_entity.pdbx_description
1 polymer ?
#
loop_
_entity_poly.entity_id
_entity_poly.type
_entity_poly.pdbx_seq_one_letter_code
_entity_poly.pdbx_strand_id
1 'polypeptide(L)'
;MSFLGNLFVPVCEIDVVLNDAETRKPAEIKTEDGKVEKHFLFYDGESVSGKVNVSLKHGKRLEHQGIRIEFVGQIELFNDKSNTHEFVNLVKELALPGELTQGRNYDFEFMQVEKPYESYIGANVRLRYFLKVTIVRRLSDLVKEYDLIVHQLATYPDVNNSIKMEVGIEDCLHIEFEYNKSKYHLKDVIVGKIYFLLVRIKIQHMELQLIKKEITGIGPSTTTETETIAKYEIMDGAPVKGESIPIRLFLAGYDPTPTMRDVNKKFSVRYFLNLVLVDEEDRRYFKQQYQLALNVVSVASLVRPRGCALLVGNASQERAGEVLKHLNKFYKRKEIQRLGVENGLDARLFHQAFISFRKYIMESSSVSADLHIILNDICCGAGHVDDLFPFFLRHAKQIFPMLDCMDDLRKISDLRLPPNWYPDARAIQRKIIFHAGPTNSGKTYHAIQRFLSAKSGIYCGPLKLLAHEIFQKSNDANVPCDLVTGEERVFANEDARQAPHVACTIEMCSTNTPYEVAVIDEIQMIRDPARGWAWTRALLGLCAEEIHVCGEPAAIDLVTELMYTTGEEVEVRNYKRLTPLTVLDYPLESLDNLRPGDCIVCFSKNDIYSVSRQIEARGLECAVIYGSLPPGTKLEQAKKFNDPDDPCKILVATDAIGMGLNLCIRRIIFNSIVKPTVNEKGEKEIDSITTSQALQIAGRAGRFGSSFKQGEVTAMHHDDLVRLREILGEAVPPVRAAGLHPTPEQIEMFAYHLPDATLSNLIDIFVSLSQVDGMYFVCNIDDFKFIADMIQHIPLNLRSRYVFCTAPLNRKEPFVCTTLLKFARQFSRNEPLTFDWLCRHTKWPLAAPKNIKELIHLEAVHDVFDLYLWLSYRFLDMFPDAVLVRDIQKKLDDIIQIGVCNITKLIRASQSAAAPGTAEVVPEDFPLSKDARVVSGHQGAASTEALSIAVEAAGLRRARSSRPSRLGSRQEDLKSYGRGSLANRLLREGLLTQEMLRQLESEWQDQHRNGRYGIGSKRDDQHSSKETRKKRK
;
A
#
# COMPACT_ATOMS: atom_id res chain seq x y z
N MET A 1 -8.94 68.70 22.90
CA MET A 1 -7.99 68.45 24.00
C MET A 1 -6.97 67.45 23.52
N SER A 2 -5.79 67.91 23.10
CA SER A 2 -4.85 67.10 22.29
C SER A 2 -3.42 67.16 22.83
N PHE A 3 -3.27 67.17 24.16
CA PHE A 3 -2.01 67.52 24.85
C PHE A 3 -1.58 66.54 25.96
N LEU A 4 -2.21 65.36 26.06
CA LEU A 4 -1.85 64.32 27.05
C LEU A 4 -1.32 63.00 26.43
N GLY A 5 -1.31 62.87 25.11
CA GLY A 5 -0.93 61.62 24.42
C GLY A 5 0.58 61.31 24.35
N ASN A 6 1.46 62.23 24.80
CA ASN A 6 2.92 62.10 24.60
C ASN A 6 3.72 61.63 25.83
N LEU A 7 3.08 61.31 26.97
CA LEU A 7 3.80 60.98 28.21
C LEU A 7 4.39 59.56 28.27
N PHE A 8 3.97 58.62 27.41
CA PHE A 8 4.37 57.20 27.49
C PHE A 8 5.00 56.65 26.20
N VAL A 9 5.80 57.47 25.49
CA VAL A 9 6.67 56.94 24.42
C VAL A 9 7.95 56.38 25.07
N PRO A 10 8.21 55.05 25.04
CA PRO A 10 9.38 54.47 25.68
C PRO A 10 10.67 55.07 25.10
N VAL A 11 11.60 55.43 26.00
CA VAL A 11 12.83 56.18 25.69
C VAL A 11 13.82 55.32 24.89
N CYS A 12 13.86 54.03 25.20
CA CYS A 12 14.58 53.01 24.47
C CYS A 12 13.68 51.78 24.24
N GLU A 13 14.12 50.91 23.34
CA GLU A 13 13.59 49.58 23.11
C GLU A 13 14.63 48.55 23.55
N ILE A 14 14.19 47.48 24.20
CA ILE A 14 15.04 46.42 24.74
C ILE A 14 14.64 45.12 24.05
N ASP A 15 15.61 44.47 23.43
CA ASP A 15 15.45 43.20 22.74
C ASP A 15 16.56 42.20 23.19
N VAL A 16 16.26 40.91 23.13
CA VAL A 16 17.14 39.83 23.59
C VAL A 16 17.25 38.76 22.50
N VAL A 17 18.45 38.60 21.96
CA VAL A 17 18.75 37.63 20.89
C VAL A 17 19.64 36.53 21.46
N LEU A 18 19.16 35.29 21.48
CA LEU A 18 19.94 34.13 21.90
C LEU A 18 20.95 33.73 20.81
N ASN A 19 22.14 33.27 21.20
CA ASN A 19 23.18 32.89 20.24
C ASN A 19 22.75 31.71 19.32
N ASP A 20 21.96 30.77 19.84
CA ASP A 20 21.49 29.58 19.11
C ASP A 20 20.14 29.78 18.39
N ALA A 21 19.60 31.00 18.32
CA ALA A 21 18.19 31.26 17.97
C ALA A 21 17.72 30.62 16.64
N GLU A 22 18.59 30.51 15.63
CA GLU A 22 18.25 29.90 14.33
C GLU A 22 18.20 28.36 14.36
N THR A 23 18.85 27.72 15.33
CA THR A 23 18.97 26.24 15.41
C THR A 23 18.20 25.63 16.59
N ARG A 24 17.86 26.44 17.60
CA ARG A 24 17.16 26.01 18.81
C ARG A 24 15.69 25.75 18.52
N LYS A 25 15.19 24.58 18.94
CA LYS A 25 13.79 24.18 18.75
C LYS A 25 12.87 25.06 19.62
N PRO A 26 11.77 25.61 19.09
CA PRO A 26 10.71 26.15 19.91
C PRO A 26 9.86 25.04 20.53
N ALA A 27 9.26 25.31 21.68
CA ALA A 27 8.19 24.52 22.28
C ALA A 27 6.91 25.36 22.36
N GLU A 28 5.77 24.67 22.46
CA GLU A 28 4.44 25.28 22.58
C GLU A 28 3.93 25.16 24.02
N ILE A 29 3.37 26.23 24.58
CA ILE A 29 2.72 26.22 25.89
C ILE A 29 1.36 26.91 25.81
N LYS A 30 0.33 26.32 26.41
CA LYS A 30 -1.01 26.90 26.52
C LYS A 30 -1.02 27.88 27.70
N THR A 31 -1.44 29.12 27.46
CA THR A 31 -1.58 30.16 28.50
C THR A 31 -2.96 30.11 29.17
N GLU A 32 -3.13 30.88 30.25
CA GLU A 32 -4.39 31.01 31.00
C GLU A 32 -5.60 31.37 30.12
N ASP A 33 -5.38 32.17 29.07
CA ASP A 33 -6.37 32.55 28.05
C ASP A 33 -6.73 31.42 27.06
N GLY A 34 -6.11 30.24 27.17
CA GLY A 34 -6.22 29.14 26.20
C GLY A 34 -5.47 29.35 24.89
N LYS A 35 -4.67 30.43 24.77
CA LYS A 35 -3.83 30.69 23.59
C LYS A 35 -2.56 29.85 23.65
N VAL A 36 -2.07 29.40 22.49
CA VAL A 36 -0.79 28.70 22.38
C VAL A 36 0.31 29.71 22.08
N GLU A 37 1.29 29.82 22.98
CA GLU A 37 2.51 30.61 22.78
C GLU A 37 3.70 29.71 22.40
N LYS A 38 4.67 30.29 21.70
CA LYS A 38 5.90 29.61 21.27
C LYS A 38 7.13 30.31 21.85
N HIS A 39 7.88 29.58 22.66
CA HIS A 39 9.13 30.06 23.29
C HIS A 39 10.26 29.05 23.04
N PHE A 40 11.51 29.49 23.19
CA PHE A 40 12.66 28.59 22.97
C PHE A 40 12.77 27.51 24.05
N LEU A 41 13.04 26.28 23.63
CA LEU A 41 13.19 25.13 24.51
C LEU A 41 14.61 25.02 25.06
N PHE A 42 14.70 24.76 26.36
CA PHE A 42 15.92 24.48 27.11
C PHE A 42 15.78 23.20 27.95
N TYR A 43 16.91 22.61 28.29
CA TYR A 43 17.00 21.50 29.23
C TYR A 43 17.86 21.88 30.45
N ASP A 44 17.76 21.07 31.50
CA ASP A 44 18.58 21.22 32.71
C ASP A 44 20.09 21.14 32.39
N GLY A 45 20.88 21.98 33.07
CA GLY A 45 22.32 22.10 32.84
C GLY A 45 22.76 22.69 31.49
N GLU A 46 21.84 23.13 30.61
CA GLU A 46 22.21 23.92 29.42
C GLU A 46 22.62 25.36 29.79
N SER A 47 23.65 25.89 29.13
CA SER A 47 24.00 27.31 29.21
C SER A 47 22.96 28.18 28.50
N VAL A 48 22.76 29.41 28.97
CA VAL A 48 21.90 30.42 28.35
C VAL A 48 22.75 31.63 27.98
N SER A 49 22.97 31.87 26.69
CA SER A 49 23.83 32.95 26.19
C SER A 49 23.22 33.67 25.00
N GLY A 50 23.57 34.94 24.85
CA GLY A 50 23.00 35.82 23.83
C GLY A 50 23.47 37.26 23.95
N LYS A 51 22.69 38.16 23.36
CA LYS A 51 22.94 39.60 23.33
C LYS A 51 21.70 40.37 23.76
N VAL A 52 21.89 41.37 24.62
CA VAL A 52 20.87 42.38 24.96
C VAL A 52 21.10 43.60 24.07
N ASN A 53 20.13 43.92 23.23
CA ASN A 53 20.17 45.07 22.34
C ASN A 53 19.36 46.21 22.98
N VAL A 54 20.00 47.34 23.29
CA VAL A 54 19.33 48.54 23.81
C VAL A 54 19.34 49.62 22.73
N SER A 55 18.19 49.85 22.11
CA SER A 55 18.01 50.78 20.98
C SER A 55 17.38 52.09 21.44
N LEU A 56 18.07 53.23 21.24
CA LEU A 56 17.54 54.56 21.58
C LEU A 56 16.71 55.13 20.43
N LYS A 57 15.57 55.77 20.74
CA LYS A 57 14.81 56.54 19.74
C LYS A 57 15.52 57.86 19.43
N HIS A 58 15.54 58.26 18.15
CA HIS A 58 16.37 59.34 17.62
C HIS A 58 16.38 60.62 18.49
N GLY A 59 17.59 61.09 18.81
CA GLY A 59 17.84 62.33 19.55
C GLY A 59 17.67 62.25 21.06
N LYS A 60 17.23 61.12 21.63
CA LYS A 60 17.12 60.95 23.09
C LYS A 60 18.38 60.30 23.67
N ARG A 61 18.72 60.71 24.89
CA ARG A 61 19.78 60.11 25.71
C ARG A 61 19.15 59.38 26.91
N LEU A 62 19.83 58.37 27.43
CA LEU A 62 19.35 57.55 28.54
C LEU A 62 20.38 57.48 29.66
N GLU A 63 20.19 58.29 30.71
CA GLU A 63 20.87 58.09 32.00
C GLU A 63 20.35 56.81 32.68
N HIS A 64 21.27 55.97 33.14
CA HIS A 64 21.00 54.76 33.90
C HIS A 64 21.99 54.60 35.07
N GLN A 65 21.53 53.96 36.15
CA GLN A 65 22.34 53.58 37.30
C GLN A 65 22.90 52.14 37.17
N GLY A 66 22.63 51.47 36.06
CA GLY A 66 23.19 50.18 35.71
C GLY A 66 22.30 49.48 34.69
N ILE A 67 22.87 48.54 33.95
CA ILE A 67 22.12 47.60 33.10
C ILE A 67 22.53 46.21 33.54
N ARG A 68 21.54 45.36 33.84
CA ARG A 68 21.76 43.95 34.19
C ARG A 68 20.76 43.06 33.46
N ILE A 69 21.13 41.80 33.29
CA ILE A 69 20.25 40.72 32.89
C ILE A 69 20.21 39.68 34.00
N GLU A 70 19.03 39.13 34.23
CA GLU A 70 18.72 38.18 35.30
C GLU A 70 18.07 36.95 34.64
N PHE A 71 18.60 35.74 34.87
CA PHE A 71 17.90 34.50 34.54
C PHE A 71 17.11 34.06 35.77
N VAL A 72 15.78 34.01 35.66
CA VAL A 72 14.88 33.74 36.77
C VAL A 72 14.03 32.51 36.48
N GLY A 73 13.96 31.60 37.46
CA GLY A 73 12.98 30.51 37.52
C GLY A 73 12.12 30.69 38.76
N GLN A 74 10.80 30.84 38.59
CA GLN A 74 9.87 31.12 39.70
C GLN A 74 8.55 30.35 39.62
N ILE A 75 7.94 30.15 40.79
CA ILE A 75 6.59 29.58 40.95
C ILE A 75 5.65 30.70 41.43
N GLU A 76 4.58 30.93 40.69
CA GLU A 76 3.51 31.88 40.97
C GLU A 76 2.27 31.09 41.41
N LEU A 77 1.68 31.45 42.55
CA LEU A 77 0.44 30.83 43.06
C LEU A 77 -0.72 31.82 42.91
N PHE A 78 -1.70 31.53 42.07
CA PHE A 78 -2.74 32.50 41.70
C PHE A 78 -3.68 32.86 42.87
N ASN A 79 -3.85 31.94 43.81
CA ASN A 79 -4.63 32.13 45.04
C ASN A 79 -3.97 33.08 46.05
N ASP A 80 -2.68 33.37 45.89
CA ASP A 80 -1.94 34.32 46.71
C ASP A 80 -0.97 35.14 45.84
N LYS A 81 -1.52 36.19 45.21
CA LYS A 81 -0.79 37.09 44.29
C LYS A 81 0.39 37.83 44.93
N SER A 82 0.62 37.71 46.24
CA SER A 82 1.80 38.25 46.93
C SER A 82 2.98 37.29 46.98
N ASN A 83 2.81 36.05 46.52
CA ASN A 83 3.62 34.90 46.95
C ASN A 83 4.34 34.21 45.77
N THR A 84 5.15 35.00 45.05
CA THR A 84 6.05 34.50 44.01
C THR A 84 7.30 33.86 44.64
N HIS A 85 7.57 32.60 44.30
CA HIS A 85 8.72 31.86 44.82
C HIS A 85 9.78 31.66 43.75
N GLU A 86 10.78 32.54 43.71
CA GLU A 86 12.01 32.32 42.96
C GLU A 86 12.76 31.09 43.54
N PHE A 87 13.19 30.19 42.67
CA PHE A 87 14.02 29.02 43.02
C PHE A 87 15.35 28.99 42.25
N VAL A 88 15.47 29.77 41.17
CA VAL A 88 16.74 30.13 40.52
C VAL A 88 16.71 31.61 40.20
N ASN A 89 17.77 32.35 40.57
CA ASN A 89 17.98 33.73 40.15
C ASN A 89 19.50 33.95 39.93
N LEU A 90 19.91 34.16 38.68
CA LEU A 90 21.30 34.41 38.30
C LEU A 90 21.41 35.80 37.68
N VAL A 91 22.24 36.67 38.24
CA VAL A 91 22.39 38.08 37.81
C VAL A 91 23.71 38.29 37.09
N LYS A 92 23.68 39.01 35.96
CA LYS A 92 24.86 39.49 35.23
C LYS A 92 24.76 40.99 34.98
N GLU A 93 25.71 41.76 35.52
CA GLU A 93 25.85 43.17 35.16
C GLU A 93 26.44 43.31 33.75
N LEU A 94 25.79 44.15 32.94
CA LEU A 94 26.12 44.43 31.54
C LEU A 94 26.71 45.83 31.37
N ALA A 95 26.29 46.79 32.19
CA ALA A 95 26.86 48.13 32.24
C ALA A 95 26.78 48.74 33.65
N LEU A 96 27.85 49.42 34.05
CA LEU A 96 27.92 50.30 35.23
C LEU A 96 27.03 51.55 35.04
N PRO A 97 26.76 52.36 36.10
CA PRO A 97 26.11 53.66 35.97
C PRO A 97 26.71 54.54 34.86
N GLY A 98 25.86 55.16 34.03
CA GLY A 98 26.31 55.94 32.87
C GLY A 98 25.19 56.58 32.06
N GLU A 99 25.56 57.16 30.91
CA GLU A 99 24.65 57.77 29.93
C GLU A 99 24.83 57.07 28.57
N LEU A 100 23.73 56.57 28.00
CA LEU A 100 23.70 56.08 26.62
C LEU A 100 23.25 57.19 25.67
N THR A 101 24.08 57.49 24.68
CA THR A 101 23.84 58.49 23.61
C THR A 101 23.49 57.87 22.25
N GLN A 102 23.79 56.58 22.08
CA GLN A 102 23.42 55.76 20.92
C GLN A 102 23.03 54.35 21.38
N GLY A 103 22.40 53.57 20.49
CA GLY A 103 22.07 52.18 20.78
C GLY A 103 23.33 51.32 20.98
N ARG A 104 23.25 50.32 21.86
CA ARG A 104 24.38 49.45 22.21
C ARG A 104 23.93 48.03 22.53
N ASN A 105 24.77 47.08 22.15
CA ASN A 105 24.56 45.66 22.40
C ASN A 105 25.49 45.19 23.52
N TYR A 106 25.01 44.27 24.36
CA TYR A 106 25.75 43.71 25.48
C TYR A 106 25.66 42.18 25.44
N ASP A 107 26.80 41.51 25.35
CA ASP A 107 26.88 40.05 25.36
C ASP A 107 26.67 39.52 26.79
N PHE A 108 25.94 38.42 26.93
CA PHE A 108 25.74 37.73 28.20
C PHE A 108 25.85 36.22 28.06
N GLU A 109 26.28 35.58 29.14
CA GLU A 109 26.35 34.13 29.25
C GLU A 109 26.15 33.70 30.72
N PHE A 110 25.22 32.78 30.90
CA PHE A 110 25.05 31.99 32.12
C PHE A 110 25.41 30.54 31.77
N MET A 111 26.52 30.04 32.32
CA MET A 111 26.97 28.67 32.03
C MET A 111 26.29 27.63 32.92
N GLN A 112 25.95 26.48 32.35
CA GLN A 112 25.43 25.30 33.06
C GLN A 112 24.26 25.61 34.02
N VAL A 113 23.26 26.34 33.54
CA VAL A 113 22.16 26.84 34.37
C VAL A 113 21.29 25.68 34.85
N GLU A 114 21.14 25.55 36.17
CA GLU A 114 20.19 24.61 36.79
C GLU A 114 18.75 25.01 36.45
N LYS A 115 17.96 24.04 35.99
CA LYS A 115 16.54 24.19 35.65
C LYS A 115 15.80 22.94 36.16
N PRO A 116 15.69 22.77 37.50
CA PRO A 116 15.36 21.50 38.13
C PRO A 116 13.91 21.03 37.93
N TYR A 117 13.05 21.87 37.36
CA TYR A 117 11.63 21.61 37.16
C TYR A 117 11.19 21.98 35.75
N GLU A 118 10.23 21.23 35.20
CA GLU A 118 9.60 21.53 33.90
C GLU A 118 8.63 22.73 33.99
N SER A 119 8.61 23.57 32.95
CA SER A 119 7.67 24.69 32.82
C SER A 119 6.23 24.19 32.86
N TYR A 120 5.37 24.86 33.64
CA TYR A 120 3.98 24.47 33.84
C TYR A 120 3.06 25.68 33.93
N ILE A 121 1.91 25.64 33.26
CA ILE A 121 0.80 26.58 33.47
C ILE A 121 -0.41 25.73 33.83
N GLY A 122 -0.88 25.91 35.06
CA GLY A 122 -1.98 25.16 35.67
C GLY A 122 -3.20 26.04 35.96
N ALA A 123 -4.11 25.51 36.77
CA ALA A 123 -5.33 26.21 37.17
C ALA A 123 -5.10 27.17 38.34
N ASN A 124 -4.19 26.84 39.25
CA ASN A 124 -3.88 27.59 40.47
C ASN A 124 -2.39 27.96 40.61
N VAL A 125 -1.54 27.46 39.70
CA VAL A 125 -0.07 27.62 39.77
C VAL A 125 0.57 27.75 38.39
N ARG A 126 1.59 28.60 38.30
CA ARG A 126 2.46 28.75 37.12
C ARG A 126 3.93 28.62 37.52
N LEU A 127 4.66 27.76 36.82
CA LEU A 127 6.12 27.65 36.91
C LEU A 127 6.71 28.10 35.57
N ARG A 128 7.45 29.21 35.58
CA ARG A 128 8.06 29.81 34.38
C ARG A 128 9.54 30.08 34.57
N TYR A 129 10.26 30.12 33.46
CA TYR A 129 11.63 30.60 33.36
C TYR A 129 11.68 31.76 32.38
N PHE A 130 12.45 32.80 32.68
CA PHE A 130 12.58 33.96 31.80
C PHE A 130 13.91 34.69 32.00
N LEU A 131 14.33 35.38 30.95
CA LEU A 131 15.39 36.39 31.02
C LEU A 131 14.75 37.76 31.29
N LYS A 132 15.21 38.44 32.33
CA LYS A 132 14.75 39.76 32.75
C LYS A 132 15.88 40.76 32.57
N VAL A 133 15.73 41.68 31.63
CA VAL A 133 16.66 42.81 31.46
C VAL A 133 16.13 43.99 32.26
N THR A 134 16.97 44.52 33.15
CA THR A 134 16.65 45.66 34.02
C THR A 134 17.64 46.80 33.74
N ILE A 135 17.15 47.93 33.23
CA ILE A 135 17.88 49.20 33.16
C ILE A 135 17.45 50.04 34.36
N VAL A 136 18.34 50.16 35.35
CA VAL A 136 18.08 50.88 36.61
C VAL A 136 18.08 52.39 36.36
N ARG A 137 17.08 53.13 36.85
CA ARG A 137 16.95 54.58 36.60
C ARG A 137 16.44 55.32 37.84
N ARG A 138 16.79 56.61 37.95
CA ARG A 138 16.43 57.48 39.09
C ARG A 138 14.92 57.66 39.36
N LEU A 139 14.05 57.32 38.41
CA LEU A 139 12.59 57.53 38.51
C LEU A 139 11.81 56.21 38.43
N SER A 140 12.03 55.46 37.35
CA SER A 140 11.44 54.14 37.15
C SER A 140 12.34 53.30 36.24
N ASP A 141 12.65 52.10 36.72
CA ASP A 141 13.43 51.11 35.99
C ASP A 141 12.68 50.66 34.73
N LEU A 142 13.44 50.39 33.67
CA LEU A 142 12.89 49.76 32.47
C LEU A 142 13.18 48.27 32.54
N VAL A 143 12.13 47.48 32.65
CA VAL A 143 12.17 46.02 32.76
C VAL A 143 11.59 45.41 31.49
N LYS A 144 12.29 44.43 30.92
CA LYS A 144 11.82 43.61 29.80
C LYS A 144 12.04 42.14 30.12
N GLU A 145 10.98 41.34 30.07
CA GLU A 145 11.03 39.89 30.24
C GLU A 145 10.96 39.18 28.88
N TYR A 146 11.59 38.00 28.83
CA TYR A 146 11.61 37.09 27.69
C TYR A 146 11.49 35.64 28.21
N ASP A 147 10.31 35.04 28.02
CA ASP A 147 10.00 33.70 28.53
C ASP A 147 10.74 32.57 27.78
N LEU A 148 10.99 31.49 28.51
CA LEU A 148 11.67 30.28 28.06
C LEU A 148 10.89 29.04 28.54
N ILE A 149 10.88 27.98 27.72
CA ILE A 149 10.28 26.70 28.11
C ILE A 149 11.40 25.74 28.50
N VAL A 150 11.23 25.07 29.64
CA VAL A 150 12.11 23.99 30.12
C VAL A 150 11.32 22.70 30.12
N HIS A 151 11.86 21.64 29.52
CA HIS A 151 11.36 20.27 29.72
C HIS A 151 12.33 19.44 30.56
N GLN A 152 11.80 18.56 31.39
CA GLN A 152 12.57 17.62 32.20
C GLN A 152 12.50 16.22 31.56
N LEU A 153 13.64 15.73 31.09
CA LEU A 153 13.74 14.41 30.48
C LEU A 153 13.86 13.33 31.56
N ALA A 154 12.93 12.38 31.57
CA ALA A 154 12.99 11.21 32.43
C ALA A 154 13.37 9.96 31.63
N THR A 155 14.21 9.10 32.22
CA THR A 155 14.47 7.75 31.73
C THR A 155 14.05 6.74 32.78
N TYR A 156 13.41 5.65 32.35
CA TYR A 156 13.02 4.54 33.21
C TYR A 156 13.44 3.22 32.55
N PRO A 157 13.81 2.19 33.33
CA PRO A 157 13.97 0.85 32.78
C PRO A 157 12.63 0.28 32.33
N ASP A 158 12.60 -0.40 31.17
CA ASP A 158 11.43 -1.01 30.55
C ASP A 158 10.94 -2.28 31.29
N VAL A 159 10.59 -2.13 32.58
CA VAL A 159 9.98 -3.20 33.37
C VAL A 159 8.47 -3.20 33.10
N ASN A 160 8.07 -3.92 32.05
CA ASN A 160 6.68 -4.19 31.69
C ASN A 160 6.05 -5.20 32.67
N ASN A 161 5.65 -4.73 33.85
CA ASN A 161 4.75 -5.48 34.73
C ASN A 161 3.32 -5.06 34.38
N SER A 162 2.46 -6.01 33.98
CA SER A 162 1.04 -5.71 33.81
C SER A 162 0.40 -5.36 35.16
N ILE A 163 -0.51 -4.39 35.13
CA ILE A 163 -1.19 -3.87 36.30
C ILE A 163 -2.67 -4.15 36.15
N LYS A 164 -3.27 -4.74 37.18
CA LYS A 164 -4.68 -5.11 37.22
C LYS A 164 -5.46 -4.13 38.10
N MET A 165 -6.57 -3.61 37.58
CA MET A 165 -7.53 -2.79 38.30
C MET A 165 -8.84 -3.57 38.41
N GLU A 166 -9.19 -4.02 39.61
CA GLU A 166 -10.34 -4.87 39.86
C GLU A 166 -11.55 -4.10 40.41
N VAL A 167 -12.70 -4.29 39.78
CA VAL A 167 -14.02 -3.85 40.27
C VAL A 167 -14.81 -5.09 40.68
N GLY A 168 -14.70 -5.43 41.96
CA GLY A 168 -15.45 -6.53 42.60
C GLY A 168 -16.59 -6.00 43.46
N ILE A 169 -17.82 -6.42 43.15
CA ILE A 169 -18.99 -6.38 44.02
C ILE A 169 -19.36 -7.84 44.28
N GLU A 170 -19.31 -8.25 45.55
CA GLU A 170 -19.51 -9.64 45.97
C GLU A 170 -20.78 -10.23 45.35
N ASP A 171 -20.64 -11.43 44.77
CA ASP A 171 -21.68 -12.15 44.02
C ASP A 171 -22.36 -11.42 42.84
N CYS A 172 -22.04 -10.16 42.54
CA CYS A 172 -22.82 -9.34 41.61
C CYS A 172 -22.02 -8.84 40.39
N LEU A 173 -20.75 -8.47 40.58
CA LEU A 173 -19.92 -7.91 39.52
C LEU A 173 -18.44 -8.23 39.78
N HIS A 174 -17.72 -8.69 38.78
CA HIS A 174 -16.27 -8.81 38.82
C HIS A 174 -15.71 -8.47 37.44
N ILE A 175 -15.13 -7.29 37.34
CA ILE A 175 -14.48 -6.78 36.14
C ILE A 175 -13.01 -6.53 36.46
N GLU A 176 -12.12 -7.03 35.62
CA GLU A 176 -10.68 -6.80 35.73
C GLU A 176 -10.19 -5.98 34.52
N PHE A 177 -9.59 -4.82 34.76
CA PHE A 177 -8.89 -4.04 33.72
C PHE A 177 -7.38 -4.20 33.88
N GLU A 178 -6.76 -4.96 32.99
CA GLU A 178 -5.31 -5.16 32.93
C GLU A 178 -4.70 -4.16 31.94
N TYR A 179 -3.60 -3.49 32.29
CA TYR A 179 -2.87 -2.61 31.37
C TYR A 179 -1.35 -2.68 31.54
N ASN A 180 -0.63 -2.28 30.49
CA ASN A 180 0.75 -2.73 30.26
C ASN A 180 1.86 -2.01 31.06
N LYS A 181 1.64 -0.79 31.58
CA LYS A 181 2.68 0.00 32.28
C LYS A 181 2.07 0.89 33.38
N SER A 182 2.84 1.22 34.42
CA SER A 182 2.50 2.31 35.37
C SER A 182 2.98 3.69 34.91
N LYS A 183 3.87 3.73 33.91
CA LYS A 183 4.55 4.93 33.44
C LYS A 183 4.44 4.99 31.93
N TYR A 184 4.10 6.15 31.40
CA TYR A 184 3.88 6.37 29.98
C TYR A 184 4.59 7.64 29.53
N HIS A 185 5.03 7.66 28.27
CA HIS A 185 5.40 8.90 27.61
C HIS A 185 4.14 9.74 27.32
N LEU A 186 4.25 11.08 27.23
CA LEU A 186 3.10 11.95 26.90
C LEU A 186 2.42 11.60 25.56
N LYS A 187 3.14 10.91 24.67
CA LYS A 187 2.65 10.42 23.36
C LYS A 187 2.54 8.89 23.27
N ASP A 188 2.63 8.17 24.39
CA ASP A 188 2.48 6.72 24.42
C ASP A 188 1.00 6.32 24.26
N VAL A 189 0.76 5.01 24.13
CA VAL A 189 -0.60 4.44 24.13
C VAL A 189 -0.75 3.59 25.38
N ILE A 190 -1.79 3.88 26.16
CA ILE A 190 -2.21 3.01 27.26
C ILE A 190 -2.91 1.82 26.61
N VAL A 191 -2.20 0.69 26.57
CA VAL A 191 -2.71 -0.57 26.05
C VAL A 191 -3.13 -1.45 27.22
N GLY A 192 -4.38 -1.90 27.20
CA GLY A 192 -4.93 -2.78 28.19
C GLY A 192 -6.07 -3.64 27.65
N LYS A 193 -6.69 -4.39 28.55
CA LYS A 193 -7.79 -5.31 28.25
C LYS A 193 -8.70 -5.40 29.47
N ILE A 194 -10.00 -5.29 29.23
CA ILE A 194 -11.04 -5.45 30.24
C ILE A 194 -11.57 -6.87 30.12
N TYR A 195 -11.69 -7.58 31.23
CA TYR A 195 -12.21 -8.94 31.33
C TYR A 195 -13.48 -8.95 32.19
N PHE A 196 -14.56 -9.52 31.65
CA PHE A 196 -15.85 -9.63 32.35
C PHE A 196 -15.95 -11.00 33.05
N LEU A 197 -15.37 -11.09 34.26
CA LEU A 197 -15.26 -12.35 35.02
C LEU A 197 -16.59 -12.76 35.68
N LEU A 198 -17.38 -11.79 36.11
CA LEU A 198 -18.75 -11.97 36.60
C LEU A 198 -19.58 -10.71 36.27
N VAL A 199 -20.74 -10.87 35.65
CA VAL A 199 -21.68 -9.78 35.40
C VAL A 199 -23.09 -10.29 35.71
N ARG A 200 -23.62 -9.94 36.89
CA ARG A 200 -25.05 -10.12 37.23
C ARG A 200 -25.80 -8.78 37.27
N ILE A 201 -25.11 -7.68 37.52
CA ILE A 201 -25.64 -6.31 37.35
C ILE A 201 -25.65 -5.98 35.87
N LYS A 202 -26.78 -5.49 35.36
CA LYS A 202 -26.87 -5.00 33.99
C LYS A 202 -26.23 -3.63 33.86
N ILE A 203 -24.99 -3.60 33.38
CA ILE A 203 -24.30 -2.37 32.99
C ILE A 203 -24.99 -1.80 31.73
N GLN A 204 -25.29 -0.51 31.74
CA GLN A 204 -25.81 0.23 30.59
C GLN A 204 -24.69 0.95 29.84
N HIS A 205 -23.74 1.54 30.56
CA HIS A 205 -22.65 2.34 29.99
C HIS A 205 -21.35 2.14 30.77
N MET A 206 -20.22 2.17 30.08
CA MET A 206 -18.90 2.05 30.68
C MET A 206 -17.91 3.01 30.01
N GLU A 207 -17.16 3.79 30.80
CA GLU A 207 -16.13 4.70 30.31
C GLU A 207 -14.82 4.59 31.13
N LEU A 208 -13.69 4.80 30.47
CA LEU A 208 -12.38 4.99 31.09
C LEU A 208 -12.00 6.47 31.00
N GLN A 209 -11.77 7.10 32.14
CA GLN A 209 -11.39 8.51 32.23
C GLN A 209 -9.91 8.66 32.60
N LEU A 210 -9.21 9.59 31.93
CA LEU A 210 -7.90 10.09 32.36
C LEU A 210 -8.11 11.40 33.14
N ILE A 211 -7.82 11.37 34.43
CA ILE A 211 -8.03 12.50 35.35
C ILE A 211 -6.70 13.10 35.78
N LYS A 212 -6.51 14.40 35.55
CA LYS A 212 -5.43 15.21 36.11
C LYS A 212 -5.89 15.79 37.45
N LYS A 213 -5.09 15.64 38.50
CA LYS A 213 -5.26 16.36 39.77
C LYS A 213 -4.06 17.28 40.00
N GLU A 214 -4.34 18.56 40.15
CA GLU A 214 -3.37 19.59 40.52
C GLU A 214 -3.58 19.93 41.99
N ILE A 215 -2.56 19.73 42.81
CA ILE A 215 -2.59 19.97 44.25
C ILE A 215 -1.64 21.12 44.54
N THR A 216 -2.13 22.22 45.12
CA THR A 216 -1.34 23.42 45.45
C THR A 216 -1.42 23.71 46.95
N GLY A 217 -0.34 24.20 47.54
CA GLY A 217 -0.26 24.54 48.97
C GLY A 217 0.45 23.48 49.84
N ILE A 218 0.58 23.78 51.14
CA ILE A 218 1.33 22.96 52.12
C ILE A 218 0.47 22.70 53.35
N GLY A 219 0.33 21.43 53.74
CA GLY A 219 -0.38 21.06 54.97
C GLY A 219 -1.89 21.29 54.90
N PRO A 220 -2.55 21.86 55.94
CA PRO A 220 -4.02 21.97 55.99
C PRO A 220 -4.62 23.00 55.02
N SER A 221 -3.80 23.77 54.29
CA SER A 221 -4.25 24.75 53.29
C SER A 221 -4.03 24.27 51.85
N THR A 222 -4.13 22.97 51.59
CA THR A 222 -4.00 22.41 50.23
C THR A 222 -5.29 22.52 49.43
N THR A 223 -5.24 23.18 48.29
CA THR A 223 -6.31 23.18 47.27
C THR A 223 -6.03 22.08 46.25
N THR A 224 -7.04 21.26 45.92
CA THR A 224 -6.93 20.22 44.88
C THR A 224 -7.93 20.50 43.76
N GLU A 225 -7.42 20.86 42.60
CA GLU A 225 -8.17 20.97 41.35
C GLU A 225 -8.20 19.61 40.64
N THR A 226 -9.32 19.26 40.00
CA THR A 226 -9.48 17.96 39.31
C THR A 226 -10.11 18.17 37.94
N GLU A 227 -9.38 17.77 36.89
CA GLU A 227 -9.76 17.96 35.49
C GLU A 227 -9.80 16.60 34.77
N THR A 228 -10.86 16.35 33.99
CA THR A 228 -10.95 15.16 33.12
C THR A 228 -10.34 15.47 31.76
N ILE A 229 -9.15 14.94 31.50
CA ILE A 229 -8.33 15.20 30.30
C ILE A 229 -8.80 14.37 29.11
N ALA A 230 -9.22 13.13 29.37
CA ALA A 230 -9.78 12.24 28.35
C ALA A 230 -10.96 11.47 28.93
N LYS A 231 -11.96 11.23 28.07
CA LYS A 231 -13.00 10.23 28.25
C LYS A 231 -12.91 9.24 27.10
N TYR A 232 -13.00 7.96 27.41
CA TYR A 232 -12.96 6.88 26.45
C TYR A 232 -14.14 5.96 26.74
N GLU A 233 -15.19 6.09 25.94
CA GLU A 233 -16.38 5.25 26.02
C GLU A 233 -15.99 3.83 25.58
N ILE A 234 -16.23 2.85 26.45
CA ILE A 234 -15.81 1.46 26.26
C ILE A 234 -16.92 0.67 25.58
N MET A 235 -18.16 0.82 26.08
CA MET A 235 -19.33 0.15 25.54
C MET A 235 -20.63 0.82 26.01
N ASP A 236 -21.66 0.71 25.18
CA ASP A 236 -23.06 0.86 25.54
C ASP A 236 -23.75 -0.51 25.43
N GLY A 237 -24.50 -0.89 26.45
CA GLY A 237 -25.14 -2.20 26.58
C GLY A 237 -24.47 -3.13 27.62
N ALA A 238 -25.12 -4.27 27.88
CA ALA A 238 -24.72 -5.18 28.95
C ALA A 238 -23.67 -6.21 28.48
N PRO A 239 -22.46 -6.26 29.08
CA PRO A 239 -21.44 -7.25 28.73
C PRO A 239 -21.79 -8.66 29.20
N VAL A 240 -21.36 -9.66 28.43
CA VAL A 240 -21.55 -11.08 28.74
C VAL A 240 -20.32 -11.63 29.47
N LYS A 241 -20.54 -12.52 30.44
CA LYS A 241 -19.45 -13.19 31.16
C LYS A 241 -18.52 -13.94 30.20
N GLY A 242 -17.22 -13.68 30.32
CA GLY A 242 -16.18 -14.28 29.47
C GLY A 242 -15.80 -13.43 28.26
N GLU A 243 -16.56 -12.37 27.95
CA GLU A 243 -16.12 -11.37 26.98
C GLU A 243 -14.90 -10.61 27.49
N SER A 244 -14.18 -10.00 26.55
CA SER A 244 -13.09 -9.09 26.89
C SER A 244 -12.85 -8.03 25.82
N ILE A 245 -12.71 -6.78 26.25
CA ILE A 245 -12.58 -5.63 25.36
C ILE A 245 -11.13 -5.10 25.41
N PRO A 246 -10.39 -5.09 24.30
CA PRO A 246 -9.07 -4.46 24.23
C PRO A 246 -9.19 -2.94 24.25
N ILE A 247 -8.41 -2.28 25.11
CA ILE A 247 -8.39 -0.83 25.29
C ILE A 247 -7.10 -0.25 24.72
N ARG A 248 -7.22 0.82 23.93
CA ARG A 248 -6.09 1.59 23.39
C ARG A 248 -6.39 3.09 23.52
N LEU A 249 -5.92 3.69 24.61
CA LEU A 249 -6.07 5.13 24.85
C LEU A 249 -4.79 5.87 24.41
N PHE A 250 -4.90 6.63 23.32
CA PHE A 250 -3.78 7.36 22.69
C PHE A 250 -3.53 8.70 23.38
N LEU A 251 -2.48 8.81 24.20
CA LEU A 251 -2.21 10.04 24.97
C LEU A 251 -1.86 11.25 24.10
N ALA A 252 -1.29 11.00 22.92
CA ALA A 252 -0.88 12.04 21.96
C ALA A 252 -2.03 12.94 21.47
N GLY A 253 -3.29 12.52 21.61
CA GLY A 253 -4.47 13.31 21.20
C GLY A 253 -5.02 14.26 22.27
N TYR A 254 -4.50 14.21 23.51
CA TYR A 254 -5.06 14.92 24.67
C TYR A 254 -4.09 15.92 25.32
N ASP A 255 -2.91 16.15 24.73
CA ASP A 255 -1.86 17.06 25.23
C ASP A 255 -1.59 17.00 26.76
N PRO A 256 -1.42 15.82 27.39
CA PRO A 256 -1.16 15.77 28.83
C PRO A 256 0.22 16.34 29.17
N THR A 257 0.33 17.03 30.31
CA THR A 257 1.62 17.46 30.89
C THR A 257 2.27 16.34 31.70
N PRO A 258 3.57 16.42 32.05
CA PRO A 258 4.19 15.45 32.94
C PRO A 258 3.61 15.42 34.35
N THR A 259 3.86 14.29 35.02
CA THR A 259 3.53 14.05 36.42
C THR A 259 4.58 14.71 37.31
N MET A 260 4.22 15.84 37.90
CA MET A 260 5.07 16.62 38.78
C MET A 260 4.82 16.24 40.24
N ARG A 261 5.85 15.84 40.98
CA ARG A 261 5.72 15.44 42.39
C ARG A 261 6.43 16.44 43.29
N ASP A 262 5.65 17.10 44.13
CA ASP A 262 6.09 17.94 45.24
C ASP A 262 7.12 19.01 44.82
N VAL A 263 6.88 19.64 43.67
CA VAL A 263 7.74 20.63 43.02
C VAL A 263 7.98 21.81 43.95
N ASN A 264 9.24 21.97 44.37
CA ASN A 264 9.69 22.89 45.41
C ASN A 264 8.82 22.87 46.70
N LYS A 265 8.16 21.73 46.99
CA LYS A 265 7.12 21.59 48.03
C LYS A 265 5.94 22.57 47.89
N LYS A 266 5.65 23.10 46.70
CA LYS A 266 4.55 24.06 46.43
C LYS A 266 3.35 23.42 45.75
N PHE A 267 3.58 22.50 44.81
CA PHE A 267 2.50 21.84 44.09
C PHE A 267 2.87 20.43 43.60
N SER A 268 1.84 19.66 43.21
CA SER A 268 1.92 18.36 42.56
C SER A 268 0.92 18.32 41.39
N VAL A 269 1.29 17.68 40.27
CA VAL A 269 0.39 17.35 39.15
C VAL A 269 0.41 15.82 38.99
N ARG A 270 -0.74 15.17 39.16
CA ARG A 270 -0.84 13.70 39.20
C ARG A 270 -1.96 13.21 38.28
N TYR A 271 -1.68 12.15 37.52
CA TYR A 271 -2.64 11.56 36.59
C TYR A 271 -3.19 10.24 37.12
N PHE A 272 -4.47 9.99 36.90
CA PHE A 272 -5.17 8.78 37.35
C PHE A 272 -6.03 8.21 36.23
N LEU A 273 -6.04 6.88 36.12
CA LEU A 273 -7.09 6.18 35.40
C LEU A 273 -8.26 5.94 36.36
N ASN A 274 -9.46 6.24 35.90
CA ASN A 274 -10.71 6.04 36.63
C ASN A 274 -11.66 5.25 35.73
N LEU A 275 -12.03 4.05 36.15
CA LEU A 275 -13.00 3.21 35.45
C LEU A 275 -14.39 3.51 36.02
N VAL A 276 -15.31 3.91 35.15
CA VAL A 276 -16.68 4.30 35.51
C VAL A 276 -17.65 3.36 34.83
N LEU A 277 -18.63 2.89 35.60
CA LEU A 277 -19.69 1.98 35.21
C LEU A 277 -21.02 2.60 35.62
N VAL A 278 -22.02 2.55 34.73
CA VAL A 278 -23.40 2.98 35.01
C VAL A 278 -24.32 1.81 34.68
N ASP A 279 -25.24 1.47 35.58
CA ASP A 279 -26.25 0.42 35.34
C ASP A 279 -27.60 0.99 34.87
N GLU A 280 -28.54 0.12 34.49
CA GLU A 280 -29.91 0.49 34.07
C GLU A 280 -30.71 1.29 35.12
N GLU A 281 -30.22 1.42 36.36
CA GLU A 281 -30.83 2.21 37.45
C GLU A 281 -30.10 3.56 37.67
N ASP A 282 -29.27 4.00 36.70
CA ASP A 282 -28.41 5.18 36.77
C ASP A 282 -27.37 5.16 37.92
N ARG A 283 -27.15 4.01 38.58
CA ARG A 283 -26.19 3.90 39.68
C ARG A 283 -24.77 3.87 39.12
N ARG A 284 -23.94 4.78 39.61
CA ARG A 284 -22.55 4.93 39.19
C ARG A 284 -21.60 4.19 40.12
N TYR A 285 -20.91 3.19 39.59
CA TYR A 285 -19.78 2.52 40.25
C TYR A 285 -18.48 3.10 39.67
N PHE A 286 -17.57 3.51 40.54
CA PHE A 286 -16.28 4.06 40.13
C PHE A 286 -15.15 3.37 40.88
N LYS A 287 -14.09 3.02 40.15
CA LYS A 287 -12.85 2.50 40.72
C LYS A 287 -11.69 3.39 40.29
N GLN A 288 -11.25 4.24 41.21
CA GLN A 288 -10.03 5.03 41.09
C GLN A 288 -8.93 4.32 41.88
N GLN A 289 -7.85 3.84 41.25
CA GLN A 289 -6.78 3.20 42.04
C GLN A 289 -5.33 3.32 41.57
N TYR A 290 -5.03 3.82 40.38
CA TYR A 290 -3.63 3.89 39.91
C TYR A 290 -3.22 5.28 39.42
N GLN A 291 -2.20 5.82 40.10
CA GLN A 291 -1.49 7.02 39.68
C GLN A 291 -0.55 6.68 38.52
N LEU A 292 -0.83 7.18 37.33
CA LEU A 292 0.09 7.13 36.21
C LEU A 292 1.25 8.13 36.43
N ALA A 293 2.44 7.75 35.97
CA ALA A 293 3.54 8.69 35.78
C ALA A 293 3.69 9.00 34.28
N LEU A 294 3.11 10.11 33.85
CA LEU A 294 3.31 10.68 32.52
C LEU A 294 4.61 11.50 32.49
N ASN A 295 5.46 11.34 31.49
CA ASN A 295 6.76 12.04 31.42
C ASN A 295 7.14 12.38 29.97
N VAL A 296 8.00 13.39 29.77
CA VAL A 296 8.74 13.58 28.50
C VAL A 296 9.95 12.64 28.49
N VAL A 297 10.09 11.88 27.41
CA VAL A 297 11.20 10.93 27.19
C VAL A 297 11.92 11.34 25.93
N SER A 298 13.25 11.46 26.00
CA SER A 298 14.05 11.70 24.80
C SER A 298 14.17 10.41 24.00
N VAL A 299 13.52 10.38 22.83
CA VAL A 299 13.76 9.36 21.78
C VAL A 299 15.22 9.44 21.26
N ALA A 300 15.97 10.48 21.63
CA ALA A 300 17.41 10.59 21.44
C ALA A 300 18.17 10.35 22.77
N SER A 301 18.07 9.15 23.35
CA SER A 301 18.93 8.74 24.47
C SER A 301 19.07 7.22 24.69
N LEU A 302 19.45 6.49 23.64
CA LEU A 302 20.42 5.42 23.85
C LEU A 302 21.81 6.06 23.88
N VAL A 303 22.54 5.86 24.99
CA VAL A 303 23.90 6.38 25.27
C VAL A 303 24.00 7.90 25.49
N ARG A 304 24.12 8.30 26.76
CA ARG A 304 25.18 9.21 27.26
C ARG A 304 25.21 9.25 28.80
N PRO A 305 26.13 8.53 29.46
CA PRO A 305 26.57 8.91 30.79
C PRO A 305 27.45 10.16 30.68
N ARG A 306 27.00 11.30 31.19
CA ARG A 306 27.92 12.43 31.47
C ARG A 306 28.66 12.09 32.77
N GLY A 307 29.93 11.66 32.68
CA GLY A 307 30.64 11.19 33.87
C GLY A 307 32.11 10.78 33.74
N CYS A 308 32.83 11.18 32.67
CA CYS A 308 34.30 11.14 32.65
C CYS A 308 34.87 12.03 31.54
N ALA A 309 35.48 13.16 31.92
CA ALA A 309 36.42 13.87 31.06
C ALA A 309 37.80 13.20 31.20
N LEU A 310 38.00 12.06 30.52
CA LEU A 310 39.29 11.39 30.44
C LEU A 310 39.67 11.11 28.98
N LEU A 311 40.50 12.00 28.46
CA LEU A 311 41.55 11.75 27.46
C LEU A 311 41.15 11.02 26.17
N VAL A 312 40.69 11.79 25.18
CA VAL A 312 41.06 11.53 23.77
C VAL A 312 41.96 12.66 23.29
N GLY A 313 43.20 12.64 23.78
CA GLY A 313 44.30 13.34 23.12
C GLY A 313 44.84 12.47 21.99
N ASN A 314 44.80 12.98 20.75
CA ASN A 314 45.59 12.57 19.58
C ASN A 314 46.06 11.10 19.53
N ALA A 315 45.17 10.18 19.14
CA ALA A 315 45.52 8.83 18.69
C ALA A 315 44.97 8.61 17.26
N SER A 316 45.76 9.04 16.27
CA SER A 316 45.42 9.09 14.85
C SER A 316 45.46 7.73 14.14
N GLN A 317 44.47 7.47 13.27
CA GLN A 317 44.41 6.48 12.17
C GLN A 317 44.76 4.99 12.43
N GLU A 318 45.84 4.65 13.12
CA GLU A 318 46.32 3.27 13.32
C GLU A 318 45.31 2.40 14.08
N ARG A 319 44.71 2.95 15.15
CA ARG A 319 43.73 2.26 16.01
C ARG A 319 42.46 1.85 15.26
N ALA A 320 42.05 2.61 14.24
CA ALA A 320 40.92 2.27 13.37
C ALA A 320 41.25 1.07 12.44
N GLY A 321 42.51 0.95 12.01
CA GLY A 321 42.99 -0.20 11.23
C GLY A 321 42.98 -1.50 12.02
N GLU A 322 43.34 -1.46 13.30
CA GLU A 322 43.26 -2.64 14.19
C GLU A 322 41.82 -3.08 14.43
N VAL A 323 40.92 -2.17 14.82
CA VAL A 323 39.49 -2.48 15.00
C VAL A 323 38.90 -3.13 13.73
N LEU A 324 39.20 -2.60 12.55
CA LEU A 324 38.76 -3.18 11.28
C LEU A 324 39.31 -4.59 11.04
N LYS A 325 40.55 -4.89 11.44
CA LYS A 325 41.16 -6.23 11.38
C LYS A 325 40.42 -7.22 12.30
N HIS A 326 40.06 -6.80 13.51
CA HIS A 326 39.29 -7.64 14.44
C HIS A 326 37.84 -7.87 13.96
N LEU A 327 37.16 -6.85 13.41
CA LEU A 327 35.83 -7.00 12.82
C LEU A 327 35.84 -7.94 11.60
N ASN A 328 36.85 -7.85 10.73
CA ASN A 328 37.01 -8.79 9.62
C ASN A 328 37.34 -10.23 10.08
N LYS A 329 37.99 -10.40 11.25
CA LYS A 329 38.21 -11.71 11.87
C LYS A 329 36.90 -12.27 12.45
N PHE A 330 36.12 -11.45 13.15
CA PHE A 330 34.78 -11.79 13.66
C PHE A 330 33.88 -12.35 12.55
N TYR A 331 33.74 -11.61 11.43
CA TYR A 331 32.92 -12.01 10.29
C TYR A 331 33.32 -13.35 9.66
N LYS A 332 34.62 -13.69 9.67
CA LYS A 332 35.16 -14.92 9.05
C LYS A 332 35.15 -16.13 9.98
N ARG A 333 34.86 -16.00 11.27
CA ARG A 333 34.82 -17.13 12.21
C ARG A 333 33.59 -18.00 11.96
N LYS A 334 33.80 -19.30 11.79
CA LYS A 334 32.71 -20.29 11.64
C LYS A 334 31.84 -20.37 12.89
N GLU A 335 32.44 -20.22 14.07
CA GLU A 335 31.74 -20.29 15.34
C GLU A 335 30.75 -19.12 15.50
N ILE A 336 31.15 -17.91 15.10
CA ILE A 336 30.31 -16.71 15.10
C ILE A 336 29.19 -16.80 14.06
N GLN A 337 29.48 -17.32 12.87
CA GLN A 337 28.44 -17.56 11.86
C GLN A 337 27.42 -18.60 12.33
N ARG A 338 27.87 -19.68 12.98
CA ARG A 338 26.98 -20.71 13.55
C ARG A 338 26.11 -20.12 14.67
N LEU A 339 26.69 -19.35 15.58
CA LEU A 339 25.97 -18.66 16.66
C LEU A 339 24.97 -17.62 16.11
N GLY A 340 25.29 -17.00 14.97
CA GLY A 340 24.34 -16.18 14.20
C GLY A 340 23.11 -16.97 13.74
N VAL A 341 23.32 -18.11 13.08
CA VAL A 341 22.23 -19.01 12.63
C VAL A 341 21.41 -19.53 13.81
N GLU A 342 22.04 -19.90 14.92
CA GLU A 342 21.39 -20.28 16.18
C GLU A 342 20.48 -19.16 16.75
N ASN A 343 20.74 -17.89 16.40
CA ASN A 343 19.94 -16.71 16.77
C ASN A 343 19.09 -16.15 15.60
N GLY A 344 18.80 -16.96 14.57
CA GLY A 344 17.92 -16.58 13.46
C GLY A 344 18.56 -15.74 12.34
N LEU A 345 19.87 -15.47 12.41
CA LEU A 345 20.60 -14.78 11.34
C LEU A 345 21.05 -15.78 10.27
N ASP A 346 20.29 -15.88 9.17
CA ASP A 346 20.76 -16.57 7.97
C ASP A 346 22.00 -15.89 7.36
N ALA A 347 22.62 -16.50 6.35
CA ALA A 347 23.84 -15.96 5.73
C ALA A 347 23.66 -14.55 5.13
N ARG A 348 22.45 -14.16 4.72
CA ARG A 348 22.12 -12.85 4.14
C ARG A 348 21.92 -11.80 5.23
N LEU A 349 21.10 -12.10 6.24
CA LEU A 349 20.84 -11.25 7.40
C LEU A 349 22.12 -11.03 8.20
N PHE A 350 22.91 -12.08 8.44
CA PHE A 350 24.22 -11.98 9.10
C PHE A 350 25.16 -11.02 8.34
N HIS A 351 25.21 -11.12 7.01
CA HIS A 351 26.03 -10.24 6.17
C HIS A 351 25.57 -8.78 6.22
N GLN A 352 24.27 -8.53 6.07
CA GLN A 352 23.70 -7.18 6.11
C GLN A 352 23.85 -6.54 7.51
N ALA A 353 23.55 -7.29 8.57
CA ALA A 353 23.78 -6.87 9.95
C ALA A 353 25.26 -6.52 10.18
N PHE A 354 26.19 -7.35 9.68
CA PHE A 354 27.62 -7.12 9.88
C PHE A 354 28.13 -5.88 9.14
N ILE A 355 27.68 -5.63 7.91
CA ILE A 355 28.03 -4.41 7.17
C ILE A 355 27.58 -3.17 7.96
N SER A 356 26.34 -3.18 8.47
CA SER A 356 25.81 -2.08 9.27
C SER A 356 26.53 -1.93 10.62
N PHE A 357 26.82 -3.02 11.33
CA PHE A 357 27.54 -3.01 12.61
C PHE A 357 28.97 -2.49 12.45
N ARG A 358 29.67 -2.93 11.40
CA ARG A 358 30.99 -2.42 11.03
C ARG A 358 30.93 -0.93 10.70
N LYS A 359 29.91 -0.50 9.93
CA LYS A 359 29.70 0.92 9.60
C LYS A 359 29.48 1.75 10.87
N TYR A 360 28.60 1.28 11.76
CA TYR A 360 28.32 1.91 13.05
C TYR A 360 29.58 2.08 13.90
N ILE A 361 30.42 1.05 14.03
CA ILE A 361 31.66 1.15 14.82
C ILE A 361 32.69 2.10 14.18
N MET A 362 32.80 2.11 12.85
CA MET A 362 33.85 2.86 12.14
C MET A 362 33.50 4.33 11.86
N GLU A 363 32.21 4.68 11.73
CA GLU A 363 31.75 6.03 11.34
C GLU A 363 31.10 6.81 12.49
N SER A 364 30.73 6.16 13.61
CA SER A 364 30.11 6.88 14.74
C SER A 364 31.13 7.73 15.50
N SER A 365 30.80 8.99 15.76
CA SER A 365 31.59 9.90 16.60
C SER A 365 31.66 9.49 18.07
N SER A 366 30.77 8.59 18.53
CA SER A 366 30.84 7.91 19.82
C SER A 366 30.08 6.58 19.76
N VAL A 367 30.73 5.49 20.16
CA VAL A 367 30.07 4.19 20.47
C VAL A 367 29.69 4.12 21.95
N SER A 368 28.88 3.15 22.36
CA SER A 368 28.54 2.93 23.76
C SER A 368 29.77 2.55 24.60
N ALA A 369 29.79 2.93 25.89
CA ALA A 369 30.98 2.79 26.73
C ALA A 369 31.38 1.33 26.96
N ASP A 370 30.41 0.43 27.09
CA ASP A 370 30.58 -1.03 27.17
C ASP A 370 31.21 -1.61 25.89
N LEU A 371 30.70 -1.24 24.71
CA LEU A 371 31.27 -1.64 23.42
C LEU A 371 32.68 -1.06 23.21
N HIS A 372 32.94 0.18 23.65
CA HIS A 372 34.26 0.79 23.59
C HIS A 372 35.29 0.04 24.45
N ILE A 373 34.90 -0.37 25.67
CA ILE A 373 35.77 -1.16 26.56
C ILE A 373 36.10 -2.50 25.89
N ILE A 374 35.11 -3.25 25.42
CA ILE A 374 35.32 -4.55 24.76
C ILE A 374 36.18 -4.43 23.49
N LEU A 375 35.94 -3.42 22.65
CA LEU A 375 36.78 -3.17 21.47
C LEU A 375 38.24 -2.86 21.87
N ASN A 376 38.45 -2.07 22.93
CA ASN A 376 39.78 -1.77 23.43
C ASN A 376 40.47 -3.00 24.03
N ASP A 377 39.76 -3.81 24.81
CA ASP A 377 40.30 -5.03 25.42
C ASP A 377 40.69 -6.04 24.34
N ILE A 378 39.91 -6.17 23.27
CA ILE A 378 40.24 -7.02 22.11
C ILE A 378 41.49 -6.51 21.37
N CYS A 379 41.63 -5.20 21.17
CA CYS A 379 42.83 -4.62 20.54
C CYS A 379 44.07 -4.75 21.44
N CYS A 380 43.92 -4.61 22.76
CA CYS A 380 45.00 -4.78 23.74
C CYS A 380 45.29 -6.25 24.10
N GLY A 381 44.55 -7.22 23.54
CA GLY A 381 44.73 -8.65 23.80
C GLY A 381 44.21 -9.16 25.16
N ALA A 382 43.44 -8.33 25.88
CA ALA A 382 42.79 -8.67 27.14
C ALA A 382 41.39 -9.32 26.96
N GLY A 383 40.75 -9.11 25.80
CA GLY A 383 39.44 -9.68 25.44
C GLY A 383 39.49 -10.58 24.20
N HIS A 384 38.49 -11.43 24.03
CA HIS A 384 38.38 -12.32 22.88
C HIS A 384 37.45 -11.75 21.80
N VAL A 385 37.74 -12.01 20.51
CA VAL A 385 36.97 -11.42 19.39
C VAL A 385 35.48 -11.80 19.41
N ASP A 386 35.14 -12.93 20.04
CA ASP A 386 33.78 -13.41 20.16
C ASP A 386 32.92 -12.58 21.14
N ASP A 387 33.57 -11.81 22.04
CA ASP A 387 32.89 -10.94 23.02
C ASP A 387 32.15 -9.77 22.35
N LEU A 388 32.38 -9.54 21.05
CA LEU A 388 31.59 -8.64 20.20
C LEU A 388 30.21 -9.20 19.85
N PHE A 389 29.96 -10.51 19.99
CA PHE A 389 28.73 -11.13 19.51
C PHE A 389 27.44 -10.59 20.17
N PRO A 390 27.37 -10.35 21.49
CA PRO A 390 26.16 -9.78 22.10
C PRO A 390 25.84 -8.36 21.57
N PHE A 391 26.86 -7.56 21.30
CA PHE A 391 26.71 -6.21 20.72
C PHE A 391 26.30 -6.27 19.25
N PHE A 392 26.92 -7.18 18.48
CA PHE A 392 26.52 -7.47 17.11
C PHE A 392 25.07 -7.95 17.03
N LEU A 393 24.64 -8.86 17.91
CA LEU A 393 23.28 -9.38 17.94
C LEU A 393 22.26 -8.31 18.36
N ARG A 394 22.58 -7.46 19.35
CA ARG A 394 21.76 -6.29 19.70
C ARG A 394 21.61 -5.33 18.51
N HIS A 395 22.70 -5.04 17.80
CA HIS A 395 22.69 -4.20 16.60
C HIS A 395 21.90 -4.86 15.46
N ALA A 396 22.04 -6.17 15.27
CA ALA A 396 21.29 -6.94 14.28
C ALA A 396 19.78 -6.92 14.56
N LYS A 397 19.38 -7.06 15.82
CA LYS A 397 17.98 -6.94 16.28
C LYS A 397 17.40 -5.54 16.07
N GLN A 398 18.20 -4.48 16.24
CA GLN A 398 17.79 -3.11 15.91
C GLN A 398 17.58 -2.88 14.40
N ILE A 399 18.32 -3.57 13.53
CA ILE A 399 18.13 -3.51 12.06
C ILE A 399 16.97 -4.41 11.63
N PHE A 400 16.85 -5.57 12.27
CA PHE A 400 15.90 -6.62 11.94
C PHE A 400 15.05 -6.99 13.19
N PRO A 401 14.05 -6.18 13.56
CA PRO A 401 13.23 -6.42 14.75
C PRO A 401 12.53 -7.78 14.77
N MET A 402 12.33 -8.39 13.59
CA MET A 402 11.82 -9.76 13.43
C MET A 402 12.63 -10.82 14.20
N LEU A 403 13.89 -10.55 14.56
CA LEU A 403 14.75 -11.46 15.33
C LEU A 403 14.38 -11.51 16.83
N ASP A 404 13.68 -10.51 17.36
CA ASP A 404 13.21 -10.51 18.76
C ASP A 404 11.86 -11.23 18.95
N CYS A 405 11.04 -11.28 17.90
CA CYS A 405 9.68 -11.84 17.92
C CYS A 405 9.49 -13.03 16.97
N MET A 406 10.57 -13.63 16.45
CA MET A 406 10.52 -14.64 15.39
C MET A 406 9.61 -15.84 15.71
N ASP A 407 9.57 -16.30 16.96
CA ASP A 407 8.72 -17.42 17.37
C ASP A 407 7.24 -17.04 17.50
N ASP A 408 6.93 -15.77 17.79
CA ASP A 408 5.54 -15.28 17.78
C ASP A 408 5.06 -15.03 16.35
N LEU A 409 5.90 -14.45 15.50
CA LEU A 409 5.63 -14.34 14.07
C LEU A 409 5.36 -15.72 13.44
N ARG A 410 6.19 -16.73 13.75
CA ARG A 410 5.99 -18.12 13.29
C ARG A 410 4.66 -18.73 13.75
N LYS A 411 4.18 -18.42 14.96
CA LYS A 411 2.85 -18.88 15.44
C LYS A 411 1.73 -18.17 14.68
N ILE A 412 1.88 -16.89 14.39
CA ILE A 412 0.85 -16.08 13.68
C ILE A 412 0.77 -16.49 12.20
N SER A 413 1.91 -16.84 11.57
CA SER A 413 1.98 -17.39 10.21
C SER A 413 1.94 -18.93 10.15
N ASP A 414 1.55 -19.60 11.23
CA ASP A 414 1.27 -21.04 11.19
C ASP A 414 -0.07 -21.25 10.45
N LEU A 415 0.01 -21.74 9.22
CA LEU A 415 -1.13 -21.98 8.35
C LEU A 415 -1.50 -23.47 8.26
N ARG A 416 -0.97 -24.29 9.17
CA ARG A 416 -1.33 -25.71 9.27
C ARG A 416 -2.75 -25.90 9.81
N LEU A 417 -3.35 -27.04 9.48
CA LEU A 417 -4.74 -27.37 9.77
C LEU A 417 -5.77 -26.29 9.35
N PRO A 418 -5.79 -25.79 8.09
CA PRO A 418 -6.78 -24.82 7.62
C PRO A 418 -8.26 -25.13 7.91
N PRO A 419 -8.73 -26.40 7.98
CA PRO A 419 -10.12 -26.68 8.37
C PRO A 419 -10.56 -26.11 9.73
N ASN A 420 -9.61 -25.86 10.64
CA ASN A 420 -9.87 -25.32 11.97
C ASN A 420 -10.26 -23.83 11.94
N TRP A 421 -10.01 -23.11 10.84
CA TRP A 421 -10.37 -21.70 10.70
C TRP A 421 -11.88 -21.50 10.48
N TYR A 422 -12.62 -22.59 10.25
CA TYR A 422 -14.05 -22.59 9.94
C TYR A 422 -14.85 -23.44 10.95
N PRO A 423 -14.90 -23.03 12.23
CA PRO A 423 -15.54 -23.82 13.29
C PRO A 423 -17.02 -24.09 13.01
N ASP A 424 -17.75 -23.12 12.44
CA ASP A 424 -19.16 -23.26 12.08
C ASP A 424 -19.38 -24.41 11.07
N ALA A 425 -18.49 -24.53 10.08
CA ALA A 425 -18.54 -25.61 9.09
C ALA A 425 -18.08 -26.97 9.66
N ARG A 426 -17.26 -26.99 10.72
CA ARG A 426 -16.90 -28.22 11.47
C ARG A 426 -17.98 -28.65 12.46
N ALA A 427 -18.90 -27.76 12.83
CA ALA A 427 -19.98 -28.03 13.79
C ALA A 427 -21.21 -28.73 13.17
N ILE A 428 -21.24 -28.85 11.84
CA ILE A 428 -22.34 -29.51 11.10
C ILE A 428 -21.83 -30.71 10.29
N GLN A 429 -22.71 -31.65 9.98
CA GLN A 429 -22.40 -32.72 9.04
C GLN A 429 -22.50 -32.17 7.61
N ARG A 430 -21.40 -32.21 6.85
CA ARG A 430 -21.34 -31.82 5.44
C ARG A 430 -21.03 -33.03 4.57
N LYS A 431 -21.69 -33.15 3.41
CA LYS A 431 -21.38 -34.15 2.38
C LYS A 431 -20.91 -33.46 1.09
N ILE A 432 -19.82 -33.95 0.52
CA ILE A 432 -19.27 -33.45 -0.73
C ILE A 432 -19.73 -34.33 -1.89
N ILE A 433 -20.23 -33.69 -2.96
CA ILE A 433 -20.64 -34.37 -4.19
C ILE A 433 -19.79 -33.81 -5.34
N PHE A 434 -18.80 -34.58 -5.78
CA PHE A 434 -17.89 -34.20 -6.85
C PHE A 434 -18.49 -34.57 -8.22
N HIS A 435 -18.91 -33.56 -8.97
CA HIS A 435 -19.34 -33.69 -10.37
C HIS A 435 -18.14 -33.59 -11.32
N ALA A 436 -17.49 -34.74 -11.57
CA ALA A 436 -16.27 -34.84 -12.35
C ALA A 436 -16.56 -35.01 -13.85
N GLY A 437 -16.02 -34.15 -14.71
CA GLY A 437 -16.11 -34.35 -16.15
C GLY A 437 -15.52 -33.23 -17.01
N PRO A 438 -15.32 -33.48 -18.32
CA PRO A 438 -14.82 -32.47 -19.24
C PRO A 438 -15.82 -31.30 -19.40
N THR A 439 -15.40 -30.23 -20.07
CA THR A 439 -16.34 -29.21 -20.58
C THR A 439 -17.41 -29.85 -21.47
N ASN A 440 -18.64 -29.34 -21.40
CA ASN A 440 -19.79 -29.86 -22.15
C ASN A 440 -20.19 -31.31 -21.79
N SER A 441 -20.20 -31.65 -20.49
CA SER A 441 -20.57 -32.97 -19.95
C SER A 441 -21.87 -33.01 -19.14
N GLY A 442 -22.52 -31.86 -18.93
CA GLY A 442 -23.70 -31.75 -18.07
C GLY A 442 -23.41 -31.70 -16.56
N LYS A 443 -22.14 -31.82 -16.14
CA LYS A 443 -21.73 -31.81 -14.71
C LYS A 443 -22.40 -30.70 -13.89
N THR A 444 -22.27 -29.45 -14.34
CA THR A 444 -22.81 -28.25 -13.67
C THR A 444 -24.35 -28.20 -13.72
N TYR A 445 -24.99 -28.76 -14.75
CA TYR A 445 -26.45 -28.76 -14.85
C TYR A 445 -27.09 -29.52 -13.69
N HIS A 446 -26.59 -30.69 -13.32
CA HIS A 446 -27.13 -31.46 -12.20
C HIS A 446 -26.94 -30.77 -10.84
N ALA A 447 -25.78 -30.13 -10.61
CA ALA A 447 -25.55 -29.34 -9.40
C ALA A 447 -26.51 -28.13 -9.32
N ILE A 448 -26.71 -27.42 -10.43
CA ILE A 448 -27.65 -26.28 -10.48
C ILE A 448 -29.11 -26.73 -10.31
N GLN A 449 -29.53 -27.86 -10.88
CA GLN A 449 -30.89 -28.39 -10.61
C GLN A 449 -31.09 -28.72 -9.13
N ARG A 450 -30.08 -29.28 -8.45
CA ARG A 450 -30.14 -29.53 -7.01
C ARG A 450 -30.21 -28.23 -6.20
N PHE A 451 -29.39 -27.23 -6.53
CA PHE A 451 -29.47 -25.88 -5.96
C PHE A 451 -30.86 -25.24 -6.10
N LEU A 452 -31.46 -25.26 -7.30
CA LEU A 452 -32.79 -24.70 -7.54
C LEU A 452 -33.90 -25.42 -6.76
N SER A 453 -33.74 -26.72 -6.50
CA SER A 453 -34.70 -27.52 -5.73
C SER A 453 -34.57 -27.42 -4.21
N ALA A 454 -33.47 -26.85 -3.71
CA ALA A 454 -33.18 -26.72 -2.28
C ALA A 454 -33.99 -25.59 -1.63
N LYS A 455 -34.19 -25.62 -0.31
CA LYS A 455 -34.86 -24.52 0.42
C LYS A 455 -34.01 -23.26 0.49
N SER A 456 -32.69 -23.42 0.54
CA SER A 456 -31.70 -22.34 0.51
C SER A 456 -30.42 -22.85 -0.16
N GLY A 457 -29.68 -21.96 -0.80
CA GLY A 457 -28.42 -22.37 -1.42
C GLY A 457 -27.50 -21.25 -1.87
N ILE A 458 -26.25 -21.61 -2.11
CA ILE A 458 -25.21 -20.68 -2.57
C ILE A 458 -24.49 -21.23 -3.80
N TYR A 459 -24.46 -20.46 -4.88
CA TYR A 459 -23.63 -20.72 -6.05
C TYR A 459 -22.37 -19.86 -6.01
N CYS A 460 -21.20 -20.48 -6.13
CA CYS A 460 -19.88 -19.86 -6.13
C CYS A 460 -19.22 -20.05 -7.50
N GLY A 461 -19.22 -19.00 -8.34
CA GLY A 461 -18.63 -19.01 -9.67
C GLY A 461 -17.22 -18.38 -9.74
N PRO A 462 -16.36 -18.83 -10.69
CA PRO A 462 -15.03 -18.21 -10.93
C PRO A 462 -15.10 -16.80 -11.53
N LEU A 463 -16.24 -16.41 -12.11
CA LEU A 463 -16.40 -15.23 -12.96
C LEU A 463 -17.73 -14.52 -12.68
N LYS A 464 -17.71 -13.18 -12.72
CA LYS A 464 -18.92 -12.33 -12.64
C LYS A 464 -20.02 -12.77 -13.61
N LEU A 465 -19.67 -13.05 -14.88
CA LEU A 465 -20.60 -13.54 -15.90
C LEU A 465 -21.38 -14.80 -15.47
N LEU A 466 -20.74 -15.75 -14.78
CA LEU A 466 -21.43 -16.96 -14.31
C LEU A 466 -22.32 -16.70 -13.10
N ALA A 467 -21.92 -15.79 -12.20
CA ALA A 467 -22.79 -15.37 -11.10
C ALA A 467 -24.08 -14.72 -11.64
N HIS A 468 -23.97 -13.84 -12.65
CA HIS A 468 -25.15 -13.29 -13.35
C HIS A 468 -25.96 -14.37 -14.09
N GLU A 469 -25.31 -15.33 -14.77
CA GLU A 469 -26.03 -16.40 -15.48
C GLU A 469 -26.88 -17.27 -14.54
N ILE A 470 -26.37 -17.62 -13.35
CA ILE A 470 -27.12 -18.40 -12.36
C ILE A 470 -28.15 -17.55 -11.63
N PHE A 471 -27.84 -16.29 -11.31
CA PHE A 471 -28.81 -15.32 -10.77
C PHE A 471 -30.03 -15.17 -11.69
N GLN A 472 -29.82 -14.94 -12.98
CA GLN A 472 -30.90 -14.83 -13.98
C GLN A 472 -31.69 -16.12 -14.06
N LYS A 473 -31.03 -17.26 -14.29
CA LYS A 473 -31.72 -18.57 -14.41
C LYS A 473 -32.51 -18.98 -13.16
N SER A 474 -32.06 -18.59 -11.97
CA SER A 474 -32.78 -18.88 -10.73
C SER A 474 -34.07 -18.07 -10.63
N ASN A 475 -33.97 -16.75 -10.85
CA ASN A 475 -35.14 -15.87 -10.80
C ASN A 475 -36.12 -16.15 -11.96
N ASP A 476 -35.63 -16.46 -13.17
CA ASP A 476 -36.44 -16.93 -14.31
C ASP A 476 -37.16 -18.26 -14.02
N ALA A 477 -36.61 -19.10 -13.14
CA ALA A 477 -37.22 -20.34 -12.66
C ALA A 477 -38.16 -20.12 -11.44
N ASN A 478 -38.48 -18.87 -11.08
CA ASN A 478 -39.22 -18.48 -9.88
C ASN A 478 -38.60 -18.95 -8.55
N VAL A 479 -37.27 -19.06 -8.50
CA VAL A 479 -36.49 -19.31 -7.28
C VAL A 479 -35.74 -18.03 -6.90
N PRO A 480 -36.27 -17.22 -5.95
CA PRO A 480 -35.69 -15.93 -5.58
C PRO A 480 -34.23 -16.08 -5.18
N CYS A 481 -33.35 -15.38 -5.89
CA CYS A 481 -31.91 -15.52 -5.73
C CYS A 481 -31.22 -14.16 -5.79
N ASP A 482 -30.45 -13.81 -4.76
CA ASP A 482 -29.66 -12.58 -4.72
C ASP A 482 -28.38 -12.71 -5.56
N LEU A 483 -27.83 -11.59 -6.05
CA LEU A 483 -26.52 -11.52 -6.70
C LEU A 483 -25.52 -10.83 -5.77
N VAL A 484 -24.34 -11.44 -5.57
CA VAL A 484 -23.23 -10.82 -4.82
C VAL A 484 -21.89 -10.99 -5.55
N THR A 485 -21.36 -9.92 -6.12
CA THR A 485 -20.02 -9.87 -6.73
C THR A 485 -19.12 -8.84 -6.03
N GLY A 486 -17.88 -8.68 -6.51
CA GLY A 486 -17.00 -7.63 -6.00
C GLY A 486 -17.55 -6.22 -6.21
N GLU A 487 -18.25 -5.99 -7.32
CA GLU A 487 -18.63 -4.67 -7.85
C GLU A 487 -20.15 -4.48 -7.88
N GLU A 488 -20.94 -5.46 -7.46
CA GLU A 488 -22.40 -5.45 -7.64
C GLU A 488 -23.12 -6.31 -6.59
N ARG A 489 -24.21 -5.77 -6.03
CA ARG A 489 -25.15 -6.51 -5.18
C ARG A 489 -26.56 -6.21 -5.64
N VAL A 490 -27.37 -7.25 -5.86
CA VAL A 490 -28.78 -7.13 -6.27
C VAL A 490 -29.61 -8.07 -5.42
N PHE A 491 -30.67 -7.56 -4.82
CA PHE A 491 -31.65 -8.37 -4.09
C PHE A 491 -32.76 -8.85 -5.02
N ALA A 492 -33.24 -10.08 -4.84
CA ALA A 492 -34.40 -10.59 -5.57
C ALA A 492 -35.73 -9.98 -5.09
N ASN A 493 -35.79 -9.59 -3.81
CA ASN A 493 -36.99 -9.07 -3.16
C ASN A 493 -36.99 -7.54 -3.11
N GLU A 494 -38.10 -6.90 -3.46
CA GLU A 494 -38.26 -5.42 -3.42
C GLU A 494 -38.05 -4.83 -2.02
N ASP A 495 -38.38 -5.58 -0.96
CA ASP A 495 -38.17 -5.20 0.45
C ASP A 495 -36.69 -5.23 0.89
N ALA A 496 -35.74 -5.51 -0.01
CA ALA A 496 -34.31 -5.74 0.27
C ALA A 496 -34.03 -6.83 1.33
N ARG A 497 -34.98 -7.74 1.56
CA ARG A 497 -34.80 -8.92 2.41
C ARG A 497 -33.98 -9.98 1.66
N GLN A 498 -32.95 -10.50 2.30
CA GLN A 498 -32.08 -11.55 1.75
C GLN A 498 -32.92 -12.73 1.24
N ALA A 499 -32.64 -13.17 0.01
CA ALA A 499 -33.26 -14.34 -0.55
C ALA A 499 -32.65 -15.65 0.04
N PRO A 500 -33.39 -16.76 0.05
CA PRO A 500 -32.85 -18.05 0.49
C PRO A 500 -31.71 -18.56 -0.42
N HIS A 501 -31.69 -18.13 -1.68
CA HIS A 501 -30.64 -18.46 -2.64
C HIS A 501 -29.76 -17.24 -2.94
N VAL A 502 -28.48 -17.49 -3.20
CA VAL A 502 -27.54 -16.45 -3.63
C VAL A 502 -26.57 -16.99 -4.69
N ALA A 503 -26.36 -16.22 -5.75
CA ALA A 503 -25.33 -16.45 -6.75
C ALA A 503 -24.21 -15.43 -6.56
N CYS A 504 -22.98 -15.92 -6.40
CA CYS A 504 -21.84 -15.07 -6.09
C CYS A 504 -20.58 -15.43 -6.87
N THR A 505 -19.66 -14.46 -6.97
CA THR A 505 -18.24 -14.78 -7.23
C THR A 505 -17.64 -15.41 -5.99
N ILE A 506 -16.84 -16.46 -6.14
CA ILE A 506 -16.40 -17.31 -5.02
C ILE A 506 -15.69 -16.56 -3.87
N GLU A 507 -14.97 -15.47 -4.17
CA GLU A 507 -14.34 -14.59 -3.17
C GLU A 507 -15.34 -13.98 -2.18
N MET A 508 -16.60 -13.82 -2.59
CA MET A 508 -17.65 -13.11 -1.86
C MET A 508 -18.58 -14.04 -1.06
N CYS A 509 -18.33 -15.36 -1.06
CA CYS A 509 -19.21 -16.30 -0.37
C CYS A 509 -19.18 -16.13 1.16
N SER A 510 -20.34 -16.31 1.81
CA SER A 510 -20.44 -16.31 3.27
C SER A 510 -20.08 -17.68 3.84
N THR A 511 -19.12 -17.72 4.76
CA THR A 511 -18.73 -18.94 5.51
C THR A 511 -19.54 -19.12 6.79
N ASN A 512 -20.43 -18.18 7.12
CA ASN A 512 -21.12 -18.10 8.41
C ASN A 512 -22.65 -18.09 8.23
N THR A 513 -23.13 -18.36 7.02
CA THR A 513 -24.55 -18.44 6.68
C THR A 513 -24.90 -19.91 6.37
N PRO A 514 -25.94 -20.48 7.00
CA PRO A 514 -26.34 -21.87 6.76
C PRO A 514 -27.10 -22.01 5.44
N TYR A 515 -26.76 -23.04 4.66
CA TYR A 515 -27.41 -23.38 3.40
C TYR A 515 -27.77 -24.87 3.36
N GLU A 516 -28.84 -25.24 2.64
CA GLU A 516 -29.08 -26.66 2.34
C GLU A 516 -28.09 -27.16 1.26
N VAL A 517 -27.87 -26.35 0.21
CA VAL A 517 -27.00 -26.71 -0.92
C VAL A 517 -25.99 -25.62 -1.25
N ALA A 518 -24.70 -25.98 -1.31
CA ALA A 518 -23.66 -25.16 -1.94
C ALA A 518 -23.24 -25.74 -3.29
N VAL A 519 -22.92 -24.89 -4.26
CA VAL A 519 -22.33 -25.26 -5.55
C VAL A 519 -21.04 -24.48 -5.76
N ILE A 520 -19.91 -25.17 -5.88
CA ILE A 520 -18.60 -24.58 -6.20
C ILE A 520 -18.24 -24.98 -7.63
N ASP A 521 -18.21 -24.03 -8.57
CA ASP A 521 -17.88 -24.31 -9.97
C ASP A 521 -16.37 -24.17 -10.26
N GLU A 522 -15.92 -24.90 -11.27
CA GLU A 522 -14.52 -25.02 -11.73
C GLU A 522 -13.51 -25.26 -10.58
N ILE A 523 -13.78 -26.23 -9.70
CA ILE A 523 -13.02 -26.53 -8.46
C ILE A 523 -11.50 -26.70 -8.67
N GLN A 524 -11.03 -27.09 -9.86
CA GLN A 524 -9.60 -27.13 -10.17
C GLN A 524 -8.88 -25.77 -10.08
N MET A 525 -9.63 -24.67 -10.03
CA MET A 525 -9.08 -23.33 -9.73
C MET A 525 -8.52 -23.22 -8.31
N ILE A 526 -8.73 -24.22 -7.43
CA ILE A 526 -8.08 -24.31 -6.11
C ILE A 526 -6.54 -24.32 -6.15
N ARG A 527 -5.95 -24.71 -7.30
CA ARG A 527 -4.50 -24.59 -7.57
C ARG A 527 -4.09 -23.32 -8.32
N ASP A 528 -5.00 -22.37 -8.54
CA ASP A 528 -4.64 -21.11 -9.18
C ASP A 528 -3.63 -20.35 -8.28
N PRO A 529 -2.46 -19.95 -8.81
CA PRO A 529 -1.42 -19.34 -7.99
C PRO A 529 -1.87 -18.09 -7.24
N ALA A 530 -2.81 -17.29 -7.75
CA ALA A 530 -3.24 -16.04 -7.12
C ALA A 530 -4.60 -16.14 -6.43
N ARG A 531 -5.56 -16.90 -6.99
CA ARG A 531 -6.95 -16.97 -6.52
C ARG A 531 -7.31 -18.28 -5.81
N GLY A 532 -6.44 -19.29 -5.78
CA GLY A 532 -6.75 -20.62 -5.25
C GLY A 532 -7.30 -20.64 -3.83
N TRP A 533 -6.85 -19.69 -2.99
CA TRP A 533 -7.34 -19.47 -1.62
C TRP A 533 -8.86 -19.31 -1.50
N ALA A 534 -9.53 -18.74 -2.51
CA ALA A 534 -10.97 -18.53 -2.48
C ALA A 534 -11.74 -19.86 -2.61
N TRP A 535 -11.25 -20.80 -3.43
CA TRP A 535 -11.78 -22.16 -3.52
C TRP A 535 -11.51 -22.96 -2.25
N THR A 536 -10.32 -22.83 -1.67
CA THR A 536 -9.99 -23.48 -0.40
C THR A 536 -10.90 -22.99 0.73
N ARG A 537 -11.11 -21.67 0.83
CA ARG A 537 -12.04 -21.07 1.78
C ARG A 537 -13.47 -21.56 1.59
N ALA A 538 -13.97 -21.61 0.35
CA ALA A 538 -15.32 -22.08 0.07
C ALA A 538 -15.49 -23.58 0.42
N LEU A 539 -14.57 -24.44 -0.03
CA LEU A 539 -14.61 -25.88 0.21
C LEU A 539 -14.55 -26.21 1.71
N LEU A 540 -13.62 -25.61 2.44
CA LEU A 540 -13.43 -25.88 3.88
C LEU A 540 -14.46 -25.16 4.76
N GLY A 541 -15.00 -24.01 4.32
CA GLY A 541 -15.72 -23.09 5.19
C GLY A 541 -17.19 -22.83 4.88
N LEU A 542 -17.76 -23.31 3.77
CA LEU A 542 -19.20 -23.17 3.53
C LEU A 542 -20.01 -24.03 4.51
N CYS A 543 -20.95 -23.41 5.23
CA CYS A 543 -21.88 -24.08 6.13
C CYS A 543 -23.07 -24.65 5.34
N ALA A 544 -22.85 -25.71 4.57
CA ALA A 544 -23.89 -26.36 3.77
C ALA A 544 -23.98 -27.87 4.02
N GLU A 545 -25.20 -28.42 4.01
CA GLU A 545 -25.45 -29.86 4.18
C GLU A 545 -24.87 -30.67 3.00
N GLU A 546 -25.15 -30.24 1.76
CA GLU A 546 -24.55 -30.80 0.54
C GLU A 546 -23.68 -29.75 -0.19
N ILE A 547 -22.41 -30.07 -0.45
CA ILE A 547 -21.47 -29.24 -1.21
C ILE A 547 -21.17 -29.92 -2.54
N HIS A 548 -21.78 -29.40 -3.61
CA HIS A 548 -21.59 -29.86 -4.97
C HIS A 548 -20.39 -29.16 -5.60
N VAL A 549 -19.30 -29.88 -5.84
CA VAL A 549 -18.12 -29.33 -6.53
C VAL A 549 -18.11 -29.78 -7.99
N CYS A 550 -17.99 -28.84 -8.93
CA CYS A 550 -17.96 -29.12 -10.37
C CYS A 550 -16.56 -28.86 -10.93
N GLY A 551 -15.98 -29.78 -11.69
CA GLY A 551 -14.64 -29.54 -12.27
C GLY A 551 -14.08 -30.66 -13.14
N GLU A 552 -12.79 -30.57 -13.45
CA GLU A 552 -12.04 -31.64 -14.11
C GLU A 552 -11.66 -32.77 -13.14
N PRO A 553 -11.54 -34.04 -13.60
CA PRO A 553 -11.18 -35.17 -12.74
C PRO A 553 -9.84 -35.03 -12.01
N ALA A 554 -8.91 -34.22 -12.54
CA ALA A 554 -7.59 -34.02 -11.94
C ALA A 554 -7.63 -33.40 -10.52
N ALA A 555 -8.75 -32.80 -10.10
CA ALA A 555 -8.92 -32.27 -8.75
C ALA A 555 -9.56 -33.25 -7.74
N ILE A 556 -9.95 -34.46 -8.16
CA ILE A 556 -10.61 -35.45 -7.27
C ILE A 556 -9.67 -35.85 -6.13
N ASP A 557 -8.41 -36.17 -6.43
CA ASP A 557 -7.46 -36.70 -5.45
C ASP A 557 -7.25 -35.69 -4.30
N LEU A 558 -6.88 -34.45 -4.63
CA LEU A 558 -6.72 -33.36 -3.64
C LEU A 558 -8.01 -33.10 -2.85
N VAL A 559 -9.19 -33.05 -3.49
CA VAL A 559 -10.44 -32.86 -2.74
C VAL A 559 -10.68 -34.03 -1.79
N THR A 560 -10.37 -35.27 -2.20
CA THR A 560 -10.51 -36.45 -1.33
C THR A 560 -9.54 -36.40 -0.15
N GLU A 561 -8.29 -36.01 -0.37
CA GLU A 561 -7.29 -35.82 0.70
C GLU A 561 -7.69 -34.70 1.68
N LEU A 562 -8.14 -33.56 1.17
CA LEU A 562 -8.64 -32.44 2.00
C LEU A 562 -9.82 -32.89 2.87
N MET A 563 -10.78 -33.62 2.30
CA MET A 563 -11.98 -34.06 3.03
C MET A 563 -11.71 -35.23 3.99
N TYR A 564 -10.65 -36.01 3.74
CA TYR A 564 -10.13 -36.95 4.73
C TYR A 564 -9.63 -36.23 6.00
N THR A 565 -9.05 -35.02 5.89
CA THR A 565 -8.66 -34.21 7.07
C THR A 565 -9.85 -33.62 7.83
N THR A 566 -11.00 -33.44 7.19
CA THR A 566 -12.23 -32.92 7.82
C THR A 566 -13.17 -34.02 8.33
N GLY A 567 -12.99 -35.26 7.87
CA GLY A 567 -13.88 -36.39 8.17
C GLY A 567 -15.19 -36.39 7.36
N GLU A 568 -15.21 -35.69 6.22
CA GLU A 568 -16.42 -35.48 5.41
C GLU A 568 -16.53 -36.49 4.25
N GLU A 569 -17.76 -36.95 3.95
CA GLU A 569 -18.00 -37.94 2.89
C GLU A 569 -17.81 -37.31 1.49
N VAL A 570 -17.11 -38.00 0.59
CA VAL A 570 -16.95 -37.59 -0.82
C VAL A 570 -17.60 -38.60 -1.77
N GLU A 571 -18.66 -38.18 -2.45
CA GLU A 571 -19.33 -38.95 -3.50
C GLU A 571 -18.90 -38.45 -4.89
N VAL A 572 -18.22 -39.27 -5.69
CA VAL A 572 -17.76 -38.89 -7.04
C VAL A 572 -18.76 -39.33 -8.12
N ARG A 573 -19.38 -38.35 -8.78
CA ARG A 573 -20.28 -38.53 -9.93
C ARG A 573 -19.53 -38.22 -11.23
N ASN A 574 -19.33 -39.24 -12.06
CA ASN A 574 -18.57 -39.13 -13.31
C ASN A 574 -19.46 -38.81 -14.51
N TYR A 575 -19.10 -37.76 -15.26
CA TYR A 575 -19.83 -37.26 -16.43
C TYR A 575 -18.98 -37.38 -17.69
N LYS A 576 -19.57 -37.93 -18.76
CA LYS A 576 -18.96 -37.97 -20.09
C LYS A 576 -19.43 -36.78 -20.92
N ARG A 577 -18.69 -36.43 -21.97
CA ARG A 577 -19.05 -35.35 -22.89
C ARG A 577 -20.38 -35.67 -23.61
N LEU A 578 -21.28 -34.69 -23.69
CA LEU A 578 -22.63 -34.86 -24.25
C LEU A 578 -22.66 -34.98 -25.77
N THR A 579 -21.61 -34.51 -26.45
CA THR A 579 -21.44 -34.57 -27.91
C THR A 579 -20.01 -35.00 -28.26
N PRO A 580 -19.77 -35.61 -29.44
CA PRO A 580 -18.41 -35.95 -29.87
C PRO A 580 -17.55 -34.71 -30.12
N LEU A 581 -16.24 -34.85 -29.90
CA LEU A 581 -15.21 -33.87 -30.23
C LEU A 581 -14.18 -34.56 -31.13
N THR A 582 -13.76 -33.93 -32.22
CA THR A 582 -12.83 -34.51 -33.19
C THR A 582 -11.74 -33.51 -33.55
N VAL A 583 -10.49 -33.90 -33.35
CA VAL A 583 -9.32 -33.17 -33.88
C VAL A 583 -9.20 -33.53 -35.35
N LEU A 584 -9.15 -32.52 -36.23
CA LEU A 584 -9.04 -32.71 -37.67
C LEU A 584 -7.63 -33.18 -38.07
N ASP A 585 -7.52 -33.81 -39.24
CA ASP A 585 -6.24 -34.22 -39.85
C ASP A 585 -5.59 -33.14 -40.70
N TYR A 586 -6.27 -32.01 -40.93
CA TYR A 586 -5.80 -30.89 -41.72
C TYR A 586 -5.93 -29.56 -40.96
N PRO A 587 -4.92 -28.67 -41.07
CA PRO A 587 -4.97 -27.31 -40.52
C PRO A 587 -5.97 -26.43 -41.30
N LEU A 588 -6.21 -25.20 -40.84
CA LEU A 588 -7.00 -24.24 -41.60
C LEU A 588 -6.25 -23.71 -42.84
N GLU A 589 -4.92 -23.55 -42.73
CA GLU A 589 -3.97 -23.03 -43.74
C GLU A 589 -4.19 -21.58 -44.14
N SER A 590 -5.38 -21.25 -44.65
CA SER A 590 -5.79 -19.90 -45.04
C SER A 590 -7.16 -19.56 -44.45
N LEU A 591 -7.35 -18.28 -44.14
CA LEU A 591 -8.65 -17.71 -43.76
C LEU A 591 -9.71 -17.83 -44.87
N ASP A 592 -9.32 -18.18 -46.10
CA ASP A 592 -10.24 -18.50 -47.19
C ASP A 592 -11.04 -19.80 -46.92
N ASN A 593 -10.53 -20.68 -46.05
CA ASN A 593 -11.17 -21.93 -45.63
C ASN A 593 -12.11 -21.76 -44.40
N LEU A 594 -12.46 -20.51 -44.06
CA LEU A 594 -13.40 -20.21 -42.97
C LEU A 594 -14.84 -20.60 -43.33
N ARG A 595 -15.57 -21.06 -42.32
CA ARG A 595 -16.95 -21.55 -42.43
C ARG A 595 -17.80 -21.04 -41.26
N PRO A 596 -19.13 -20.89 -41.44
CA PRO A 596 -20.03 -20.52 -40.35
C PRO A 596 -19.89 -21.42 -39.12
N GLY A 597 -19.75 -20.81 -37.94
CA GLY A 597 -19.50 -21.47 -36.66
C GLY A 597 -18.01 -21.69 -36.33
N ASP A 598 -17.07 -21.24 -37.18
CA ASP A 598 -15.65 -21.24 -36.85
C ASP A 598 -15.32 -20.19 -35.77
N CYS A 599 -14.49 -20.59 -34.80
CA CYS A 599 -13.91 -19.70 -33.81
C CYS A 599 -12.38 -19.81 -33.84
N ILE A 600 -11.71 -18.69 -34.14
CA ILE A 600 -10.26 -18.57 -34.10
C ILE A 600 -9.85 -18.08 -32.70
N VAL A 601 -8.98 -18.85 -32.04
CA VAL A 601 -8.49 -18.57 -30.69
C VAL A 601 -7.07 -18.01 -30.75
N CYS A 602 -6.89 -16.81 -30.22
CA CYS A 602 -5.65 -16.04 -30.22
C CYS A 602 -5.16 -15.80 -28.78
N PHE A 603 -3.85 -15.82 -28.56
CA PHE A 603 -3.25 -15.58 -27.23
C PHE A 603 -2.73 -14.14 -27.02
N SER A 604 -2.92 -13.24 -28.00
CA SER A 604 -2.64 -11.80 -27.84
C SER A 604 -3.72 -10.91 -28.47
N LYS A 605 -3.92 -9.70 -27.92
CA LYS A 605 -4.81 -8.67 -28.52
C LYS A 605 -4.36 -8.27 -29.93
N ASN A 606 -3.06 -8.31 -30.22
CA ASN A 606 -2.54 -7.97 -31.55
C ASN A 606 -3.00 -8.98 -32.61
N ASP A 607 -3.02 -10.26 -32.26
CA ASP A 607 -3.50 -11.32 -33.16
C ASP A 607 -5.00 -11.20 -33.38
N ILE A 608 -5.79 -10.87 -32.34
CA ILE A 608 -7.22 -10.54 -32.48
C ILE A 608 -7.43 -9.46 -33.55
N TYR A 609 -6.70 -8.35 -33.46
CA TYR A 609 -6.82 -7.24 -34.40
C TYR A 609 -6.30 -7.58 -35.81
N SER A 610 -5.25 -8.40 -35.90
CA SER A 610 -4.70 -8.85 -37.19
C SER A 610 -5.68 -9.78 -37.90
N VAL A 611 -6.18 -10.79 -37.22
CA VAL A 611 -7.09 -11.80 -37.76
C VAL A 611 -8.44 -11.19 -38.10
N SER A 612 -9.04 -10.37 -37.22
CA SER A 612 -10.35 -9.74 -37.49
C SER A 612 -10.31 -8.85 -38.74
N ARG A 613 -9.21 -8.11 -38.94
CA ARG A 613 -8.98 -7.30 -40.15
C ARG A 613 -8.84 -8.18 -41.40
N GLN A 614 -8.11 -9.28 -41.32
CA GLN A 614 -7.90 -10.17 -42.47
C GLN A 614 -9.17 -10.91 -42.90
N ILE A 615 -10.12 -11.13 -41.98
CA ILE A 615 -11.46 -11.65 -42.25
C ILE A 615 -12.32 -10.60 -42.93
N GLU A 616 -12.36 -9.36 -42.41
CA GLU A 616 -13.11 -8.27 -43.03
C GLU A 616 -12.57 -7.91 -44.43
N ALA A 617 -11.26 -7.99 -44.65
CA ALA A 617 -10.64 -7.79 -45.96
C ALA A 617 -11.11 -8.82 -47.03
N ARG A 618 -11.72 -9.93 -46.60
CA ARG A 618 -12.34 -10.97 -47.46
C ARG A 618 -13.86 -10.80 -47.59
N GLY A 619 -14.43 -9.73 -47.03
CA GLY A 619 -15.88 -9.47 -47.05
C GLY A 619 -16.69 -10.27 -46.03
N LEU A 620 -16.04 -10.91 -45.05
CA LEU A 620 -16.71 -11.65 -43.98
C LEU A 620 -16.82 -10.82 -42.71
N GLU A 621 -17.95 -10.93 -42.00
CA GLU A 621 -18.11 -10.36 -40.66
C GLU A 621 -17.61 -11.32 -39.58
N CYS A 622 -17.01 -10.77 -38.51
CA CYS A 622 -16.65 -11.53 -37.32
C CYS A 622 -16.99 -10.79 -36.02
N ALA A 623 -17.37 -11.57 -35.01
CA ALA A 623 -17.52 -11.12 -33.63
C ALA A 623 -16.15 -11.19 -32.93
N VAL A 624 -15.94 -10.33 -31.92
CA VAL A 624 -14.66 -10.24 -31.21
C VAL A 624 -14.86 -10.34 -29.70
N ILE A 625 -14.17 -11.28 -29.04
CA ILE A 625 -14.28 -11.50 -27.58
C ILE A 625 -12.89 -11.65 -26.93
N TYR A 626 -12.50 -10.70 -26.08
CA TYR A 626 -11.27 -10.79 -25.27
C TYR A 626 -11.49 -10.41 -23.81
N GLY A 627 -10.55 -10.79 -22.95
CA GLY A 627 -10.68 -10.78 -21.50
C GLY A 627 -11.10 -9.44 -20.87
N SER A 628 -10.59 -8.31 -21.34
CA SER A 628 -10.88 -6.97 -20.79
C SER A 628 -12.13 -6.30 -21.36
N LEU A 629 -12.89 -6.94 -22.26
CA LEU A 629 -14.16 -6.36 -22.70
C LEU A 629 -15.17 -6.29 -21.54
N PRO A 630 -15.98 -5.22 -21.44
CA PRO A 630 -17.10 -5.15 -20.50
C PRO A 630 -18.08 -6.35 -20.62
N PRO A 631 -18.80 -6.70 -19.53
CA PRO A 631 -19.74 -7.81 -19.55
C PRO A 631 -20.86 -7.69 -20.60
N GLY A 632 -21.45 -6.51 -20.78
CA GLY A 632 -22.53 -6.28 -21.76
C GLY A 632 -22.02 -6.46 -23.19
N THR A 633 -20.91 -5.79 -23.52
CA THR A 633 -20.21 -5.97 -24.81
C THR A 633 -19.89 -7.45 -25.10
N LYS A 634 -19.40 -8.22 -24.12
CA LYS A 634 -19.14 -9.67 -24.31
C LYS A 634 -20.41 -10.45 -24.62
N LEU A 635 -21.50 -10.18 -23.91
CA LEU A 635 -22.79 -10.87 -24.10
C LEU A 635 -23.41 -10.55 -25.47
N GLU A 636 -23.37 -9.29 -25.90
CA GLU A 636 -23.90 -8.91 -27.22
C GLU A 636 -23.04 -9.42 -28.38
N GLN A 637 -21.71 -9.47 -28.25
CA GLN A 637 -20.84 -10.15 -29.23
C GLN A 637 -21.11 -11.66 -29.31
N ALA A 638 -21.31 -12.32 -28.16
CA ALA A 638 -21.68 -13.73 -28.09
C ALA A 638 -23.07 -13.99 -28.71
N LYS A 639 -24.05 -13.13 -28.43
CA LYS A 639 -25.40 -13.18 -28.98
C LYS A 639 -25.40 -13.02 -30.50
N LYS A 640 -24.67 -12.03 -31.03
CA LYS A 640 -24.52 -11.82 -32.48
C LYS A 640 -23.96 -13.06 -33.20
N PHE A 641 -22.96 -13.71 -32.61
CA PHE A 641 -22.38 -14.95 -33.15
C PHE A 641 -23.32 -16.16 -33.03
N ASN A 642 -24.10 -16.24 -31.95
CA ASN A 642 -25.01 -17.37 -31.66
C ASN A 642 -26.33 -17.31 -32.45
N ASP A 643 -26.81 -16.11 -32.76
CA ASP A 643 -28.03 -15.87 -33.53
C ASP A 643 -27.94 -16.58 -34.89
N PRO A 644 -28.85 -17.51 -35.24
CA PRO A 644 -28.85 -18.19 -36.54
C PRO A 644 -29.04 -17.25 -37.74
N ASP A 645 -29.74 -16.13 -37.59
CA ASP A 645 -30.17 -15.27 -38.68
C ASP A 645 -29.18 -14.12 -38.98
N ASP A 646 -28.28 -13.78 -38.04
CA ASP A 646 -27.26 -12.74 -38.23
C ASP A 646 -26.12 -13.21 -39.18
N PRO A 647 -25.63 -12.40 -40.15
CA PRO A 647 -24.54 -12.79 -41.05
C PRO A 647 -23.18 -13.05 -40.36
N CYS A 648 -22.98 -12.58 -39.13
CA CYS A 648 -21.72 -12.60 -38.38
C CYS A 648 -21.41 -13.97 -37.75
N LYS A 649 -21.06 -14.93 -38.59
CA LYS A 649 -20.88 -16.36 -38.21
C LYS A 649 -19.44 -16.79 -37.92
N ILE A 650 -18.49 -15.87 -37.80
CA ILE A 650 -17.09 -16.14 -37.40
C ILE A 650 -16.81 -15.45 -36.06
N LEU A 651 -16.11 -16.13 -35.14
CA LEU A 651 -15.69 -15.56 -33.86
C LEU A 651 -14.16 -15.49 -33.76
N VAL A 652 -13.61 -14.33 -33.42
CA VAL A 652 -12.19 -14.15 -33.12
C VAL A 652 -12.07 -13.85 -31.63
N ALA A 653 -11.46 -14.75 -30.87
CA ALA A 653 -11.50 -14.69 -29.41
C ALA A 653 -10.19 -15.04 -28.72
N THR A 654 -10.02 -14.63 -27.46
CA THR A 654 -8.95 -15.15 -26.59
C THR A 654 -9.43 -16.34 -25.76
N ASP A 655 -8.51 -16.94 -25.00
CA ASP A 655 -8.77 -17.95 -23.97
C ASP A 655 -9.88 -17.59 -22.96
N ALA A 656 -10.29 -16.33 -22.88
CA ALA A 656 -11.47 -15.85 -22.16
C ALA A 656 -12.77 -16.61 -22.50
N ILE A 657 -12.90 -17.21 -23.69
CA ILE A 657 -14.07 -18.07 -24.03
C ILE A 657 -14.03 -19.45 -23.36
N GLY A 658 -12.91 -19.83 -22.74
CA GLY A 658 -12.74 -21.11 -22.05
C GLY A 658 -13.71 -21.28 -20.88
N MET A 659 -14.25 -20.19 -20.32
CA MET A 659 -15.25 -20.15 -19.25
C MET A 659 -16.27 -19.03 -19.49
N GLY A 660 -17.37 -19.01 -18.73
CA GLY A 660 -18.22 -17.82 -18.58
C GLY A 660 -19.14 -17.38 -19.73
N LEU A 661 -19.07 -18.00 -20.92
CA LEU A 661 -19.98 -17.71 -22.03
C LEU A 661 -20.58 -18.98 -22.64
N ASN A 662 -21.87 -18.90 -22.98
CA ASN A 662 -22.58 -19.87 -23.81
C ASN A 662 -22.37 -19.50 -25.28
N LEU A 663 -21.61 -20.30 -26.02
CA LEU A 663 -21.26 -20.05 -27.42
C LEU A 663 -21.56 -21.28 -28.29
N CYS A 664 -22.17 -21.04 -29.46
CA CYS A 664 -22.56 -22.03 -30.46
C CYS A 664 -21.42 -22.26 -31.47
N ILE A 665 -20.24 -22.63 -31.00
CA ILE A 665 -19.05 -22.86 -31.85
C ILE A 665 -19.16 -24.23 -32.52
N ARG A 666 -18.91 -24.31 -33.84
CA ARG A 666 -18.74 -25.57 -34.58
C ARG A 666 -17.32 -26.09 -34.50
N ARG A 667 -16.35 -25.24 -34.84
CA ARG A 667 -14.93 -25.59 -34.99
C ARG A 667 -14.05 -24.59 -34.25
N ILE A 668 -13.20 -25.09 -33.35
CA ILE A 668 -12.13 -24.31 -32.74
C ILE A 668 -10.89 -24.37 -33.63
N ILE A 669 -10.30 -23.21 -33.94
CA ILE A 669 -9.04 -23.06 -34.67
C ILE A 669 -8.06 -22.35 -33.74
N PHE A 670 -7.00 -23.03 -33.29
CA PHE A 670 -5.92 -22.38 -32.57
C PHE A 670 -5.07 -21.56 -33.55
N ASN A 671 -5.01 -20.23 -33.40
CA ASN A 671 -4.20 -19.36 -34.25
C ASN A 671 -2.69 -19.59 -34.04
N SER A 672 -2.34 -19.95 -32.82
CA SER A 672 -1.06 -20.52 -32.40
C SER A 672 -1.35 -21.41 -31.19
N ILE A 673 -0.41 -22.26 -30.78
CA ILE A 673 -0.44 -23.04 -29.52
C ILE A 673 0.42 -22.42 -28.41
N VAL A 674 0.94 -21.21 -28.65
CA VAL A 674 1.93 -20.55 -27.80
C VAL A 674 1.32 -19.31 -27.16
N LYS A 675 1.51 -19.17 -25.85
CA LYS A 675 1.01 -18.05 -25.05
C LYS A 675 2.18 -17.18 -24.56
N PRO A 676 2.24 -15.89 -24.95
CA PRO A 676 3.26 -14.99 -24.44
C PRO A 676 2.96 -14.65 -22.97
N THR A 677 3.77 -15.21 -22.07
CA THR A 677 3.79 -14.92 -20.64
C THR A 677 4.76 -13.77 -20.36
N VAL A 678 4.68 -13.18 -19.18
CA VAL A 678 5.66 -12.20 -18.70
C VAL A 678 6.10 -12.65 -17.32
N ASN A 679 7.37 -12.98 -17.17
CA ASN A 679 7.90 -13.49 -15.92
C ASN A 679 8.03 -12.38 -14.86
N GLU A 680 8.37 -12.75 -13.63
CA GLU A 680 8.54 -11.83 -12.49
C GLU A 680 9.60 -10.73 -12.75
N LYS A 681 10.53 -10.95 -13.69
CA LYS A 681 11.57 -9.98 -14.09
C LYS A 681 11.11 -9.03 -15.20
N GLY A 682 9.88 -9.18 -15.71
CA GLY A 682 9.34 -8.40 -16.82
C GLY A 682 9.78 -8.88 -18.20
N GLU A 683 10.46 -10.03 -18.30
CA GLU A 683 10.89 -10.63 -19.56
C GLU A 683 9.72 -11.40 -20.18
N LYS A 684 9.63 -11.42 -21.52
CA LYS A 684 8.59 -12.18 -22.22
C LYS A 684 9.03 -13.63 -22.35
N GLU A 685 8.34 -14.51 -21.63
CA GLU A 685 8.40 -15.95 -21.84
C GLU A 685 7.35 -16.39 -22.86
N ILE A 686 7.60 -17.53 -23.50
CA ILE A 686 6.90 -17.99 -24.69
C ILE A 686 6.59 -19.47 -24.47
N ASP A 687 5.53 -19.71 -23.71
CA ASP A 687 5.15 -21.04 -23.23
C ASP A 687 4.11 -21.70 -24.14
N SER A 688 4.22 -23.02 -24.33
CA SER A 688 3.12 -23.79 -24.93
C SER A 688 1.92 -23.85 -23.98
N ILE A 689 0.70 -23.77 -24.52
CA ILE A 689 -0.52 -23.96 -23.71
C ILE A 689 -0.55 -25.32 -23.03
N THR A 690 -1.08 -25.35 -21.80
CA THR A 690 -1.23 -26.58 -21.02
C THR A 690 -2.38 -27.44 -21.55
N THR A 691 -2.31 -28.76 -21.31
CA THR A 691 -3.37 -29.73 -21.65
C THR A 691 -4.74 -29.32 -21.11
N SER A 692 -4.83 -28.85 -19.86
CA SER A 692 -6.10 -28.39 -19.26
C SER A 692 -6.67 -27.16 -20.00
N GLN A 693 -5.84 -26.16 -20.32
CA GLN A 693 -6.26 -25.00 -21.13
C GLN A 693 -6.70 -25.42 -22.54
N ALA A 694 -5.93 -26.27 -23.21
CA ALA A 694 -6.26 -26.77 -24.55
C ALA A 694 -7.59 -27.52 -24.56
N LEU A 695 -7.81 -28.44 -23.60
CA LEU A 695 -9.07 -29.18 -23.43
C LEU A 695 -10.25 -28.28 -23.06
N GLN A 696 -10.03 -27.26 -22.22
CA GLN A 696 -11.07 -26.32 -21.81
C GLN A 696 -11.57 -25.45 -22.97
N ILE A 697 -10.63 -24.98 -23.82
CA ILE A 697 -10.92 -24.22 -25.04
C ILE A 697 -11.54 -25.12 -26.12
N ALA A 698 -10.88 -26.23 -26.48
CA ALA A 698 -11.36 -27.19 -27.48
C ALA A 698 -12.74 -27.75 -27.14
N GLY A 699 -13.01 -27.99 -25.85
CA GLY A 699 -14.28 -28.48 -25.33
C GLY A 699 -15.48 -27.56 -25.58
N ARG A 700 -15.27 -26.29 -26.01
CA ARG A 700 -16.34 -25.34 -26.37
C ARG A 700 -17.02 -25.65 -27.72
N ALA A 701 -16.37 -26.38 -28.62
CA ALA A 701 -16.95 -26.76 -29.92
C ALA A 701 -18.10 -27.79 -29.79
N GLY A 702 -19.22 -27.61 -30.51
CA GLY A 702 -20.35 -28.54 -30.50
C GLY A 702 -21.05 -28.65 -29.14
N ARG A 703 -21.21 -27.54 -28.41
CA ARG A 703 -21.86 -27.51 -27.08
C ARG A 703 -23.29 -28.07 -27.16
N PHE A 704 -23.70 -28.87 -26.18
CA PHE A 704 -25.05 -29.44 -26.13
C PHE A 704 -26.10 -28.31 -26.06
N GLY A 705 -27.23 -28.49 -26.76
CA GLY A 705 -28.22 -27.44 -26.98
C GLY A 705 -27.91 -26.49 -28.16
N SER A 706 -26.69 -26.49 -28.71
CA SER A 706 -26.40 -25.74 -29.95
C SER A 706 -26.91 -26.46 -31.21
N SER A 707 -26.88 -25.73 -32.33
CA SER A 707 -27.14 -26.24 -33.68
C SER A 707 -26.14 -27.32 -34.12
N PHE A 708 -24.92 -27.34 -33.56
CA PHE A 708 -23.85 -28.25 -33.95
C PHE A 708 -23.80 -29.50 -33.04
N LYS A 709 -24.11 -30.67 -33.60
CA LYS A 709 -24.15 -31.96 -32.88
C LYS A 709 -22.77 -32.59 -32.63
N GLN A 710 -21.72 -32.09 -33.27
CA GLN A 710 -20.33 -32.52 -33.14
C GLN A 710 -19.44 -31.27 -33.10
N GLY A 711 -18.37 -31.32 -32.31
CA GLY A 711 -17.33 -30.30 -32.27
C GLY A 711 -16.11 -30.69 -33.09
N GLU A 712 -15.55 -29.75 -33.85
CA GLU A 712 -14.30 -29.90 -34.61
C GLU A 712 -13.19 -29.07 -33.94
N VAL A 713 -11.92 -29.52 -34.03
CA VAL A 713 -10.76 -28.79 -33.49
C VAL A 713 -9.60 -28.89 -34.48
N THR A 714 -8.93 -27.77 -34.77
CA THR A 714 -7.72 -27.72 -35.59
C THR A 714 -6.82 -26.53 -35.20
N ALA A 715 -5.71 -26.34 -35.90
CA ALA A 715 -4.81 -25.20 -35.79
C ALA A 715 -4.76 -24.40 -37.10
N MET A 716 -4.25 -23.18 -37.07
CA MET A 716 -4.01 -22.37 -38.28
C MET A 716 -2.94 -23.00 -39.17
N HIS A 717 -1.84 -23.43 -38.57
CA HIS A 717 -0.65 -23.95 -39.25
C HIS A 717 -0.47 -25.46 -39.03
N HIS A 718 0.25 -26.13 -39.94
CA HIS A 718 0.44 -27.58 -39.91
C HIS A 718 1.26 -28.04 -38.68
N ASP A 719 2.37 -27.36 -38.41
CA ASP A 719 3.26 -27.70 -37.29
C ASP A 719 2.54 -27.59 -35.93
N ASP A 720 1.71 -26.56 -35.78
CA ASP A 720 0.85 -26.36 -34.60
C ASP A 720 -0.21 -27.46 -34.45
N LEU A 721 -0.73 -28.03 -35.55
CA LEU A 721 -1.73 -29.10 -35.50
C LEU A 721 -1.15 -30.42 -34.95
N VAL A 722 0.07 -30.76 -35.36
CA VAL A 722 0.78 -31.96 -34.85
C VAL A 722 0.95 -31.82 -33.34
N ARG A 723 1.47 -30.67 -32.89
CA ARG A 723 1.75 -30.40 -31.48
C ARG A 723 0.46 -30.25 -30.64
N LEU A 724 -0.62 -29.70 -31.22
CA LEU A 724 -1.95 -29.65 -30.58
C LEU A 724 -2.53 -31.05 -30.36
N ARG A 725 -2.32 -31.99 -31.30
CA ARG A 725 -2.76 -33.38 -31.17
C ARG A 725 -2.04 -34.11 -30.04
N GLU A 726 -0.74 -33.85 -29.86
CA GLU A 726 0.03 -34.33 -28.71
C GLU A 726 -0.55 -33.76 -27.40
N ILE A 727 -0.68 -32.43 -27.29
CA ILE A 727 -1.18 -31.75 -26.08
C ILE A 727 -2.59 -32.24 -25.68
N LEU A 728 -3.49 -32.45 -26.64
CA LEU A 728 -4.85 -32.95 -26.37
C LEU A 728 -4.91 -34.46 -26.07
N GLY A 729 -3.86 -35.22 -26.39
CA GLY A 729 -3.72 -36.65 -26.09
C GLY A 729 -3.03 -36.93 -24.75
N GLU A 730 -2.34 -35.95 -24.17
CA GLU A 730 -1.69 -36.07 -22.87
C GLU A 730 -2.72 -36.17 -21.71
N ALA A 731 -2.34 -36.88 -20.64
CA ALA A 731 -3.13 -36.93 -19.41
C ALA A 731 -2.95 -35.63 -18.61
N VAL A 732 -4.05 -35.03 -18.15
CA VAL A 732 -3.99 -33.84 -17.27
C VAL A 732 -3.30 -34.22 -15.95
N PRO A 733 -2.25 -33.53 -15.51
CA PRO A 733 -1.58 -33.83 -14.25
C PRO A 733 -2.52 -33.56 -13.06
N PRO A 734 -2.58 -34.47 -12.06
CA PRO A 734 -3.37 -34.27 -10.85
C PRO A 734 -3.04 -32.96 -10.14
N VAL A 735 -4.06 -32.34 -9.57
CA VAL A 735 -3.91 -31.18 -8.68
C VAL A 735 -3.29 -31.68 -7.38
N ARG A 736 -2.16 -31.08 -6.94
CA ARG A 736 -1.40 -31.56 -5.77
C ARG A 736 -1.56 -30.74 -4.51
N ALA A 737 -1.96 -29.46 -4.63
CA ALA A 737 -2.05 -28.57 -3.49
C ALA A 737 -3.11 -27.48 -3.69
N ALA A 738 -3.69 -27.03 -2.58
CA ALA A 738 -4.69 -25.98 -2.50
C ALA A 738 -4.08 -24.64 -2.05
N GLY A 739 -4.51 -23.53 -2.66
CA GLY A 739 -4.00 -22.20 -2.31
C GLY A 739 -4.47 -21.73 -0.93
N LEU A 740 -3.65 -20.95 -0.24
CA LEU A 740 -3.97 -20.23 0.99
C LEU A 740 -3.48 -18.77 0.87
N HIS A 741 -4.11 -17.85 1.58
CA HIS A 741 -3.76 -16.44 1.56
C HIS A 741 -3.73 -15.88 2.99
N PRO A 742 -2.83 -14.94 3.33
CA PRO A 742 -2.83 -14.31 4.66
C PRO A 742 -4.20 -13.66 4.95
N THR A 743 -4.63 -13.71 6.21
CA THR A 743 -5.79 -12.95 6.67
C THR A 743 -5.38 -11.52 7.07
N PRO A 744 -6.27 -10.51 6.96
CA PRO A 744 -5.93 -9.17 7.42
C PRO A 744 -5.68 -9.11 8.94
N GLU A 745 -6.25 -10.02 9.72
CA GLU A 745 -5.95 -10.23 11.15
C GLU A 745 -4.49 -10.65 11.37
N GLN A 746 -4.01 -11.64 10.62
CA GLN A 746 -2.62 -12.10 10.70
C GLN A 746 -1.64 -10.99 10.32
N ILE A 747 -1.93 -10.25 9.25
CA ILE A 747 -1.06 -9.14 8.81
C ILE A 747 -1.10 -7.97 9.80
N GLU A 748 -2.23 -7.72 10.49
CA GLU A 748 -2.29 -6.77 11.60
C GLU A 748 -1.48 -7.20 12.82
N MET A 749 -1.51 -8.49 13.16
CA MET A 749 -0.65 -9.05 14.21
C MET A 749 0.84 -8.99 13.83
N PHE A 750 1.20 -9.17 12.54
CA PHE A 750 2.56 -8.96 12.05
C PHE A 750 2.99 -7.48 12.16
N ALA A 751 2.13 -6.54 11.74
CA ALA A 751 2.38 -5.11 11.85
C ALA A 751 2.53 -4.62 13.31
N TYR A 752 1.85 -5.26 14.27
CA TYR A 752 2.03 -4.96 15.69
C TYR A 752 3.46 -5.29 16.18
N HIS A 753 4.03 -6.40 15.71
CA HIS A 753 5.40 -6.80 16.05
C HIS A 753 6.47 -6.06 15.24
N LEU A 754 6.11 -5.56 14.05
CA LEU A 754 6.99 -4.91 13.08
C LEU A 754 6.40 -3.57 12.60
N PRO A 755 6.22 -2.56 13.47
CA PRO A 755 5.46 -1.35 13.16
C PRO A 755 6.11 -0.46 12.09
N ASP A 756 7.44 -0.50 11.96
CA ASP A 756 8.19 0.28 10.98
C ASP A 756 8.32 -0.43 9.61
N ALA A 757 7.85 -1.67 9.49
CA ALA A 757 7.90 -2.41 8.23
C ALA A 757 6.76 -1.97 7.28
N THR A 758 7.09 -1.80 6.00
CA THR A 758 6.09 -1.51 4.96
C THR A 758 5.17 -2.72 4.78
N LEU A 759 3.93 -2.51 4.33
CA LEU A 759 2.99 -3.61 4.09
C LEU A 759 3.54 -4.64 3.09
N SER A 760 4.26 -4.20 2.05
CA SER A 760 4.93 -5.09 1.09
C SER A 760 5.99 -5.97 1.76
N ASN A 761 6.80 -5.40 2.67
CA ASN A 761 7.79 -6.14 3.47
C ASN A 761 7.15 -7.06 4.52
N LEU A 762 6.03 -6.65 5.14
CA LEU A 762 5.27 -7.51 6.07
C LEU A 762 4.76 -8.78 5.37
N ILE A 763 4.28 -8.65 4.13
CA ILE A 763 3.89 -9.80 3.31
C ILE A 763 5.10 -10.71 3.03
N ASP A 764 6.25 -10.16 2.62
CA ASP A 764 7.45 -10.98 2.38
C ASP A 764 7.91 -11.74 3.63
N ILE A 765 7.92 -11.07 4.78
CA ILE A 765 8.28 -11.69 6.07
C ILE A 765 7.24 -12.77 6.43
N PHE A 766 5.94 -12.49 6.28
CA PHE A 766 4.87 -13.46 6.52
C PHE A 766 5.02 -14.71 5.67
N VAL A 767 5.17 -14.57 4.35
CA VAL A 767 5.34 -15.70 3.43
C VAL A 767 6.60 -16.49 3.80
N SER A 768 7.72 -15.81 4.12
CA SER A 768 8.99 -16.47 4.48
C SER A 768 8.96 -17.25 5.80
N LEU A 769 8.09 -16.86 6.74
CA LEU A 769 7.91 -17.52 8.04
C LEU A 769 6.72 -18.49 8.07
N SER A 770 5.90 -18.50 7.02
CA SER A 770 4.69 -19.30 6.96
C SER A 770 4.98 -20.80 6.90
N GLN A 771 4.15 -21.58 7.59
CA GLN A 771 4.19 -23.04 7.58
C GLN A 771 2.86 -23.57 7.07
N VAL A 772 2.90 -24.44 6.06
CA VAL A 772 1.74 -25.07 5.44
C VAL A 772 1.90 -26.59 5.45
N ASP A 773 0.80 -27.32 5.59
CA ASP A 773 0.81 -28.76 5.38
C ASP A 773 1.02 -29.08 3.89
N GLY A 774 1.59 -30.25 3.57
CA GLY A 774 2.10 -30.57 2.22
C GLY A 774 1.08 -30.57 1.07
N MET A 775 -0.22 -30.52 1.39
CA MET A 775 -1.33 -30.40 0.44
C MET A 775 -1.79 -28.93 0.21
N TYR A 776 -1.04 -27.95 0.71
CA TYR A 776 -1.33 -26.52 0.54
C TYR A 776 -0.11 -25.72 0.07
N PHE A 777 -0.36 -24.54 -0.50
CA PHE A 777 0.68 -23.55 -0.83
C PHE A 777 0.16 -22.14 -0.54
N VAL A 778 1.05 -21.19 -0.28
CA VAL A 778 0.67 -19.78 -0.16
C VAL A 778 0.57 -19.16 -1.55
N CYS A 779 -0.57 -18.54 -1.85
CA CYS A 779 -0.82 -17.86 -3.12
C CYS A 779 0.19 -16.73 -3.38
N ASN A 780 0.42 -16.42 -4.65
CA ASN A 780 1.17 -15.25 -5.11
C ASN A 780 0.44 -13.95 -4.69
N ILE A 781 1.21 -12.99 -4.19
CA ILE A 781 0.72 -11.73 -3.58
C ILE A 781 1.31 -10.51 -4.32
N ASP A 782 1.84 -10.68 -5.55
CA ASP A 782 2.57 -9.64 -6.27
C ASP A 782 1.71 -8.42 -6.62
N ASP A 783 0.46 -8.63 -7.03
CA ASP A 783 -0.46 -7.52 -7.36
C ASP A 783 -0.82 -6.70 -6.11
N PHE A 784 -1.02 -7.39 -4.98
CA PHE A 784 -1.24 -6.74 -3.68
C PHE A 784 0.00 -5.96 -3.22
N LYS A 785 1.21 -6.53 -3.36
CA LYS A 785 2.48 -5.85 -3.05
C LYS A 785 2.71 -4.64 -3.94
N PHE A 786 2.47 -4.75 -5.25
CA PHE A 786 2.54 -3.66 -6.21
C PHE A 786 1.65 -2.47 -5.78
N ILE A 787 0.42 -2.75 -5.32
CA ILE A 787 -0.45 -1.71 -4.78
C ILE A 787 0.10 -1.15 -3.46
N ALA A 788 0.54 -2.01 -2.55
CA ALA A 788 1.06 -1.63 -1.24
C ALA A 788 2.23 -0.64 -1.35
N ASP A 789 3.16 -0.91 -2.26
CA ASP A 789 4.30 -0.04 -2.58
C ASP A 789 3.84 1.26 -3.27
N MET A 790 2.92 1.18 -4.23
CA MET A 790 2.36 2.35 -4.91
C MET A 790 1.66 3.33 -3.94
N ILE A 791 0.92 2.84 -2.95
CA ILE A 791 0.18 3.66 -1.97
C ILE A 791 0.93 3.85 -0.64
N GLN A 792 2.17 3.36 -0.50
CA GLN A 792 2.94 3.41 0.75
C GLN A 792 3.02 4.82 1.35
N HIS A 793 3.23 5.83 0.50
CA HIS A 793 3.38 7.24 0.86
C HIS A 793 2.07 7.93 1.31
N ILE A 794 0.93 7.26 1.21
CA ILE A 794 -0.39 7.80 1.60
C ILE A 794 -0.68 7.37 3.06
N PRO A 795 -1.07 8.29 3.95
CA PRO A 795 -1.37 7.97 5.35
C PRO A 795 -2.72 7.26 5.48
N LEU A 796 -2.68 5.93 5.39
CA LEU A 796 -3.81 5.03 5.63
C LEU A 796 -3.52 4.15 6.84
N ASN A 797 -4.54 3.91 7.67
CA ASN A 797 -4.51 2.84 8.66
C ASN A 797 -4.34 1.47 7.95
N LEU A 798 -3.85 0.47 8.67
CA LEU A 798 -3.48 -0.81 8.07
C LEU A 798 -4.66 -1.56 7.44
N ARG A 799 -5.84 -1.54 8.07
CA ARG A 799 -7.04 -2.23 7.57
C ARG A 799 -7.54 -1.61 6.27
N SER A 800 -7.66 -0.28 6.22
CA SER A 800 -7.99 0.43 4.98
C SER A 800 -6.95 0.18 3.90
N ARG A 801 -5.65 0.26 4.24
CA ARG A 801 -4.54 -0.01 3.30
C ARG A 801 -4.64 -1.42 2.71
N TYR A 802 -4.87 -2.42 3.56
CA TYR A 802 -5.04 -3.82 3.14
C TYR A 802 -6.20 -3.97 2.15
N VAL A 803 -7.37 -3.39 2.46
CA VAL A 803 -8.54 -3.42 1.56
C VAL A 803 -8.22 -2.77 0.21
N PHE A 804 -7.56 -1.61 0.19
CA PHE A 804 -7.09 -0.97 -1.05
C PHE A 804 -6.10 -1.85 -1.83
N CYS A 805 -5.25 -2.65 -1.15
CA CYS A 805 -4.32 -3.59 -1.78
C CYS A 805 -4.98 -4.89 -2.28
N THR A 806 -6.17 -5.24 -1.77
CA THR A 806 -6.98 -6.35 -2.32
C THR A 806 -7.89 -5.94 -3.49
N ALA A 807 -7.96 -4.66 -3.84
CA ALA A 807 -8.80 -4.20 -4.93
C ALA A 807 -8.28 -4.72 -6.29
N PRO A 808 -9.11 -5.40 -7.10
CA PRO A 808 -8.68 -5.97 -8.37
C PRO A 808 -8.33 -4.86 -9.36
N LEU A 809 -7.11 -4.87 -9.91
CA LEU A 809 -6.68 -3.91 -10.92
C LEU A 809 -5.72 -4.50 -11.94
N ASN A 810 -5.74 -3.95 -13.15
CA ASN A 810 -4.79 -4.29 -14.19
C ASN A 810 -3.53 -3.42 -14.07
N ARG A 811 -2.43 -3.97 -13.52
CA ARG A 811 -1.17 -3.23 -13.29
C ARG A 811 -0.49 -2.71 -14.57
N LYS A 812 -0.95 -3.18 -15.74
CA LYS A 812 -0.46 -2.74 -17.06
C LYS A 812 -1.12 -1.45 -17.55
N GLU A 813 -2.20 -0.98 -16.92
CA GLU A 813 -2.93 0.24 -17.30
C GLU A 813 -2.60 1.42 -16.36
N PRO A 814 -1.75 2.38 -16.78
CA PRO A 814 -1.28 3.46 -15.90
C PRO A 814 -2.41 4.39 -15.42
N PHE A 815 -3.49 4.51 -16.21
CA PHE A 815 -4.65 5.33 -15.85
C PHE A 815 -5.41 4.75 -14.65
N VAL A 816 -5.59 3.42 -14.59
CA VAL A 816 -6.25 2.73 -13.47
C VAL A 816 -5.39 2.88 -12.21
N CYS A 817 -4.08 2.60 -12.31
CA CYS A 817 -3.13 2.74 -11.20
C CYS A 817 -3.09 4.17 -10.64
N THR A 818 -3.01 5.18 -11.52
CA THR A 818 -3.04 6.60 -11.12
C THR A 818 -4.37 6.98 -10.47
N THR A 819 -5.47 6.35 -10.88
CA THR A 819 -6.79 6.63 -10.31
C THR A 819 -6.97 5.99 -8.93
N LEU A 820 -6.50 4.75 -8.72
CA LEU A 820 -6.46 4.13 -7.39
C LEU A 820 -5.64 4.98 -6.40
N LEU A 821 -4.50 5.51 -6.84
CA LEU A 821 -3.66 6.40 -6.04
C LEU A 821 -4.41 7.71 -5.67
N LYS A 822 -5.21 8.27 -6.58
CA LYS A 822 -6.11 9.39 -6.28
C LYS A 822 -7.23 9.00 -5.31
N PHE A 823 -7.86 7.85 -5.48
CA PHE A 823 -8.90 7.35 -4.58
C PHE A 823 -8.37 7.20 -3.14
N ALA A 824 -7.25 6.51 -2.97
CA ALA A 824 -6.56 6.36 -1.68
C ALA A 824 -6.17 7.71 -1.05
N ARG A 825 -5.76 8.69 -1.87
CA ARG A 825 -5.42 10.04 -1.39
C ARG A 825 -6.65 10.81 -0.90
N GLN A 826 -7.77 10.81 -1.64
CA GLN A 826 -9.01 11.44 -1.21
C GLN A 826 -9.56 10.77 0.06
N PHE A 827 -9.52 9.44 0.12
CA PHE A 827 -9.85 8.66 1.31
C PHE A 827 -9.01 9.09 2.53
N SER A 828 -7.69 9.19 2.39
CA SER A 828 -6.79 9.63 3.49
C SER A 828 -7.03 11.06 4.00
N ARG A 829 -7.75 11.89 3.24
CA ARG A 829 -8.11 13.27 3.58
C ARG A 829 -9.53 13.40 4.14
N ASN A 830 -10.26 12.29 4.22
CA ASN A 830 -11.69 12.28 4.53
C ASN A 830 -12.51 13.15 3.54
N GLU A 831 -12.09 13.20 2.26
CA GLU A 831 -12.82 13.86 1.17
C GLU A 831 -13.59 12.80 0.34
N PRO A 832 -14.94 12.77 0.37
CA PRO A 832 -15.73 11.81 -0.39
C PRO A 832 -15.52 11.93 -1.91
N LEU A 833 -15.46 10.78 -2.58
CA LEU A 833 -15.32 10.67 -4.03
C LEU A 833 -16.70 10.71 -4.67
N THR A 834 -17.25 11.90 -4.89
CA THR A 834 -18.60 12.05 -5.47
C THR A 834 -18.64 11.76 -6.97
N PHE A 835 -19.84 11.53 -7.50
CA PHE A 835 -20.13 11.38 -8.92
C PHE A 835 -19.55 12.53 -9.76
N ASP A 836 -19.69 13.77 -9.30
CA ASP A 836 -19.14 14.97 -9.96
C ASP A 836 -17.61 15.02 -9.94
N TRP A 837 -16.97 14.48 -8.89
CA TRP A 837 -15.52 14.31 -8.87
C TRP A 837 -15.09 13.28 -9.92
N LEU A 838 -15.79 12.14 -9.98
CA LEU A 838 -15.47 11.04 -10.89
C LEU A 838 -15.66 11.43 -12.34
N CYS A 839 -16.79 12.05 -12.69
CA CYS A 839 -17.08 12.57 -14.03
C CYS A 839 -16.04 13.58 -14.51
N ARG A 840 -15.57 14.49 -13.64
CA ARG A 840 -14.50 15.45 -13.99
C ARG A 840 -13.15 14.77 -14.16
N HIS A 841 -12.83 13.75 -13.37
CA HIS A 841 -11.57 13.00 -13.48
C HIS A 841 -11.52 12.11 -14.74
N THR A 842 -12.63 11.46 -15.10
CA THR A 842 -12.73 10.63 -16.32
C THR A 842 -13.10 11.42 -17.58
N LYS A 843 -13.43 12.71 -17.46
CA LYS A 843 -13.86 13.61 -18.55
C LYS A 843 -15.15 13.17 -19.23
N TRP A 844 -16.12 12.75 -18.44
CA TRP A 844 -17.48 12.45 -18.88
C TRP A 844 -18.20 13.73 -19.36
N PRO A 845 -19.03 13.70 -20.43
CA PRO A 845 -19.39 12.54 -21.26
C PRO A 845 -18.30 12.15 -22.27
N LEU A 846 -18.14 10.84 -22.46
CA LEU A 846 -17.21 10.25 -23.43
C LEU A 846 -17.88 10.05 -24.79
N ALA A 847 -17.08 10.05 -25.85
CA ALA A 847 -17.53 9.85 -27.23
C ALA A 847 -17.13 8.47 -27.75
N ALA A 848 -17.81 8.00 -28.81
CA ALA A 848 -17.44 6.77 -29.51
C ALA A 848 -15.98 6.82 -30.00
N PRO A 849 -15.21 5.72 -29.87
CA PRO A 849 -13.78 5.71 -30.19
C PRO A 849 -13.57 5.82 -31.70
N LYS A 850 -12.50 6.52 -32.10
CA LYS A 850 -12.10 6.70 -33.51
C LYS A 850 -10.93 5.80 -33.92
N ASN A 851 -10.22 5.23 -32.95
CA ASN A 851 -9.06 4.36 -33.12
C ASN A 851 -8.95 3.39 -31.93
N ILE A 852 -8.07 2.40 -32.04
CA ILE A 852 -7.89 1.35 -31.02
C ILE A 852 -7.32 1.91 -29.70
N LYS A 853 -6.52 2.98 -29.75
CA LYS A 853 -6.00 3.62 -28.53
C LYS A 853 -7.11 4.29 -27.73
N GLU A 854 -8.10 4.89 -28.40
CA GLU A 854 -9.30 5.42 -27.74
C GLU A 854 -10.16 4.29 -27.17
N LEU A 855 -10.35 3.17 -27.89
CA LEU A 855 -11.07 2.00 -27.35
C LEU A 855 -10.43 1.45 -26.07
N ILE A 856 -9.10 1.27 -26.06
CA ILE A 856 -8.34 0.85 -24.88
C ILE A 856 -8.48 1.86 -23.73
N HIS A 857 -8.54 3.17 -24.03
CA HIS A 857 -8.78 4.16 -22.99
C HIS A 857 -10.20 4.05 -22.39
N LEU A 858 -11.22 3.76 -23.21
CA LEU A 858 -12.58 3.53 -22.72
C LEU A 858 -12.66 2.27 -21.85
N GLU A 859 -12.00 1.16 -22.23
CA GLU A 859 -11.82 -0.02 -21.35
C GLU A 859 -11.20 0.39 -20.00
N ALA A 860 -10.11 1.17 -20.00
CA ALA A 860 -9.48 1.63 -18.77
C ALA A 860 -10.33 2.60 -17.92
N VAL A 861 -11.30 3.32 -18.52
CA VAL A 861 -12.30 4.09 -17.76
C VAL A 861 -13.38 3.18 -17.17
N HIS A 862 -13.78 2.13 -17.89
CA HIS A 862 -14.71 1.12 -17.38
C HIS A 862 -14.13 0.41 -16.16
N ASP A 863 -12.84 0.02 -16.22
CA ASP A 863 -12.10 -0.57 -15.09
C ASP A 863 -12.05 0.40 -13.88
N VAL A 864 -11.94 1.71 -14.10
CA VAL A 864 -12.01 2.73 -13.04
C VAL A 864 -13.41 2.81 -12.40
N PHE A 865 -14.47 2.60 -13.16
CA PHE A 865 -15.84 2.56 -12.63
C PHE A 865 -16.13 1.26 -11.86
N ASP A 866 -15.58 0.12 -12.27
CA ASP A 866 -15.64 -1.11 -11.48
C ASP A 866 -14.81 -0.99 -10.20
N LEU A 867 -13.63 -0.37 -10.25
CA LEU A 867 -12.82 -0.09 -9.05
C LEU A 867 -13.55 0.84 -8.05
N TYR A 868 -14.24 1.87 -8.53
CA TYR A 868 -15.07 2.73 -7.67
C TYR A 868 -16.17 1.90 -6.98
N LEU A 869 -16.91 1.10 -7.75
CA LEU A 869 -18.00 0.27 -7.23
C LEU A 869 -17.48 -0.82 -6.29
N TRP A 870 -16.32 -1.40 -6.56
CA TRP A 870 -15.69 -2.33 -5.63
C TRP A 870 -15.40 -1.66 -4.30
N LEU A 871 -14.86 -0.43 -4.31
CA LEU A 871 -14.55 0.32 -3.09
C LEU A 871 -15.82 0.79 -2.35
N SER A 872 -16.93 1.10 -3.06
CA SER A 872 -18.17 1.56 -2.39
C SER A 872 -18.81 0.51 -1.48
N TYR A 873 -18.74 -0.79 -1.81
CA TYR A 873 -19.20 -1.85 -0.90
C TYR A 873 -18.32 -2.08 0.33
N ARG A 874 -17.18 -1.39 0.46
CA ARG A 874 -16.29 -1.42 1.64
C ARG A 874 -16.21 -0.09 2.38
N PHE A 875 -16.43 1.03 1.68
CA PHE A 875 -16.26 2.39 2.19
C PHE A 875 -17.41 3.30 1.72
N LEU A 876 -18.64 2.96 2.16
CA LEU A 876 -19.89 3.60 1.71
C LEU A 876 -19.84 5.13 1.76
N ASP A 877 -19.45 5.72 2.91
CA ASP A 877 -19.43 7.18 3.11
C ASP A 877 -18.41 7.91 2.20
N MET A 878 -17.35 7.20 1.79
CA MET A 878 -16.27 7.75 0.97
C MET A 878 -16.48 7.55 -0.53
N PHE A 879 -17.39 6.65 -0.92
CA PHE A 879 -17.76 6.35 -2.31
C PHE A 879 -19.31 6.24 -2.43
N PRO A 880 -20.05 7.32 -2.10
CA PRO A 880 -21.49 7.24 -1.85
C PRO A 880 -22.34 6.99 -3.11
N ASP A 881 -21.86 7.41 -4.29
CA ASP A 881 -22.70 7.56 -5.48
C ASP A 881 -22.74 6.30 -6.38
N ALA A 882 -22.68 5.12 -5.77
CA ALA A 882 -22.53 3.84 -6.48
C ALA A 882 -23.59 3.60 -7.57
N VAL A 883 -24.85 3.98 -7.32
CA VAL A 883 -25.95 3.84 -8.30
C VAL A 883 -25.71 4.72 -9.52
N LEU A 884 -25.39 6.00 -9.32
CA LEU A 884 -25.11 6.95 -10.41
C LEU A 884 -23.88 6.53 -11.23
N VAL A 885 -22.85 5.99 -10.56
CA VAL A 885 -21.65 5.46 -11.23
C VAL A 885 -21.97 4.20 -12.05
N ARG A 886 -22.89 3.32 -11.60
CA ARG A 886 -23.36 2.19 -12.40
C ARG A 886 -24.11 2.65 -13.66
N ASP A 887 -24.96 3.68 -13.55
CA ASP A 887 -25.71 4.22 -14.70
C ASP A 887 -24.80 4.78 -15.81
N ILE A 888 -23.71 5.48 -15.45
CA ILE A 888 -22.73 5.94 -16.45
C ILE A 888 -21.82 4.82 -16.95
N GLN A 889 -21.53 3.80 -16.13
CA GLN A 889 -20.78 2.64 -16.61
C GLN A 889 -21.58 1.87 -17.66
N LYS A 890 -22.89 1.65 -17.45
CA LYS A 890 -23.74 0.99 -18.45
C LYS A 890 -23.73 1.74 -19.78
N LYS A 891 -23.87 3.08 -19.74
CA LYS A 891 -23.73 3.94 -20.93
C LYS A 891 -22.34 3.87 -21.56
N LEU A 892 -21.29 3.64 -20.78
CA LEU A 892 -19.93 3.44 -21.29
C LEU A 892 -19.76 2.07 -21.95
N ASP A 893 -20.37 1.00 -21.41
CA ASP A 893 -20.43 -0.32 -22.06
C ASP A 893 -21.10 -0.20 -23.44
N ASP A 894 -22.23 0.49 -23.55
CA ASP A 894 -22.90 0.76 -24.84
C ASP A 894 -21.97 1.49 -25.85
N ILE A 895 -21.17 2.46 -25.39
CA ILE A 895 -20.18 3.18 -26.23
C ILE A 895 -19.03 2.26 -26.66
N ILE A 896 -18.54 1.40 -25.76
CA ILE A 896 -17.50 0.40 -26.04
C ILE A 896 -18.03 -0.64 -27.03
N GLN A 897 -19.27 -1.10 -26.87
CA GLN A 897 -19.96 -2.01 -27.79
C GLN A 897 -20.00 -1.43 -29.22
N ILE A 898 -20.40 -0.16 -29.38
CA ILE A 898 -20.36 0.54 -30.67
C ILE A 898 -18.93 0.56 -31.25
N GLY A 899 -17.93 0.77 -30.40
CA GLY A 899 -16.50 0.70 -30.77
C GLY A 899 -16.08 -0.68 -31.25
N VAL A 900 -16.46 -1.75 -30.55
CA VAL A 900 -16.13 -3.15 -30.88
C VAL A 900 -16.86 -3.61 -32.15
N CYS A 901 -18.14 -3.25 -32.33
CA CYS A 901 -18.86 -3.50 -33.58
C CYS A 901 -18.23 -2.79 -34.79
N ASN A 902 -17.45 -1.72 -34.58
CA ASN A 902 -16.71 -1.00 -35.60
C ASN A 902 -15.19 -1.23 -35.53
N ILE A 903 -14.72 -2.26 -34.82
CA ILE A 903 -13.30 -2.44 -34.45
C ILE A 903 -12.35 -2.42 -35.66
N THR A 904 -12.80 -2.93 -36.80
CA THR A 904 -12.05 -2.95 -38.05
C THR A 904 -11.80 -1.54 -38.61
N LYS A 905 -12.79 -0.65 -38.54
CA LYS A 905 -12.65 0.79 -38.88
C LYS A 905 -11.65 1.46 -37.93
N LEU A 906 -11.69 1.12 -36.64
CA LEU A 906 -10.74 1.62 -35.64
C LEU A 906 -9.30 1.15 -35.94
N ILE A 907 -9.11 -0.11 -36.37
CA ILE A 907 -7.82 -0.66 -36.77
C ILE A 907 -7.27 0.09 -37.99
N ARG A 908 -8.09 0.32 -39.02
CA ARG A 908 -7.71 1.09 -40.22
C ARG A 908 -7.25 2.51 -39.84
N ALA A 909 -8.07 3.24 -39.07
CA ALA A 909 -7.76 4.61 -38.63
C ALA A 909 -6.50 4.69 -37.77
N SER A 910 -6.24 3.68 -36.92
CA SER A 910 -5.03 3.61 -36.07
C SER A 910 -3.74 3.55 -36.90
N GLN A 911 -3.78 2.94 -38.08
CA GLN A 911 -2.62 2.85 -38.98
C GLN A 911 -2.45 4.12 -39.83
N SER A 912 -3.54 4.71 -40.32
CA SER A 912 -3.50 6.00 -41.03
C SER A 912 -2.93 7.12 -40.17
N ALA A 913 -3.21 7.13 -38.86
CA ALA A 913 -2.66 8.09 -37.91
C ALA A 913 -1.18 7.83 -37.54
N ALA A 914 -0.64 6.64 -37.84
CA ALA A 914 0.75 6.28 -37.54
C ALA A 914 1.75 6.74 -38.61
N ALA A 915 1.28 7.22 -39.77
CA ALA A 915 2.12 7.62 -40.90
C ALA A 915 2.10 9.14 -41.16
N PRO A 916 3.13 9.87 -40.68
CA PRO A 916 3.56 11.13 -41.28
C PRO A 916 5.02 11.00 -41.77
N GLY A 917 5.19 10.70 -43.06
CA GLY A 917 6.49 10.53 -43.69
C GLY A 917 6.36 9.99 -45.11
N THR A 918 6.22 10.89 -46.09
CA THR A 918 6.26 10.55 -47.51
C THR A 918 7.65 10.06 -47.89
N ALA A 919 7.76 8.77 -48.20
CA ALA A 919 8.72 8.28 -49.18
C ALA A 919 7.91 7.91 -50.44
N GLU A 920 8.33 8.41 -51.59
CA GLU A 920 7.66 8.12 -52.85
C GLU A 920 7.77 6.62 -53.19
N VAL A 921 6.67 6.03 -53.65
CA VAL A 921 6.71 4.68 -54.22
C VAL A 921 7.34 4.79 -55.60
N VAL A 922 8.62 4.46 -55.70
CA VAL A 922 9.24 4.07 -56.97
C VAL A 922 9.13 2.55 -57.07
N PRO A 923 8.49 2.00 -58.12
CA PRO A 923 8.38 0.56 -58.30
C PRO A 923 9.68 0.00 -58.90
N GLU A 924 10.27 -1.00 -58.25
CA GLU A 924 11.23 -1.91 -58.88
C GLU A 924 10.67 -3.34 -58.90
N ASP A 925 10.05 -3.69 -60.02
CA ASP A 925 10.06 -5.07 -60.50
C ASP A 925 11.51 -5.46 -60.81
N PHE A 926 11.90 -6.67 -60.43
CA PHE A 926 13.12 -7.33 -60.94
C PHE A 926 12.77 -8.12 -62.21
N PRO A 927 13.19 -7.69 -63.41
CA PRO A 927 13.37 -8.59 -64.55
C PRO A 927 14.80 -9.16 -64.56
N LEU A 928 14.91 -10.42 -64.96
CA LEU A 928 16.18 -11.13 -65.07
C LEU A 928 17.09 -10.58 -66.18
N SER A 929 18.38 -10.50 -65.85
CA SER A 929 19.50 -10.82 -66.77
C SER A 929 19.76 -9.92 -68.00
N LYS A 930 20.90 -9.21 -67.89
CA LYS A 930 21.98 -9.02 -68.90
C LYS A 930 21.98 -7.82 -69.86
N ASP A 931 23.22 -7.30 -69.92
CA ASP A 931 23.95 -6.69 -71.03
C ASP A 931 23.75 -5.21 -71.44
N ALA A 932 24.86 -4.48 -71.21
CA ALA A 932 25.50 -3.51 -72.11
C ALA A 932 25.08 -2.02 -72.14
N ARG A 933 26.02 -1.20 -71.61
CA ARG A 933 26.66 -0.02 -72.25
C ARG A 933 25.90 1.33 -72.42
N VAL A 934 26.38 2.31 -71.64
CA VAL A 934 27.04 3.57 -72.12
C VAL A 934 26.18 4.67 -72.80
N VAL A 935 25.90 5.72 -72.01
CA VAL A 935 26.12 7.19 -72.27
C VAL A 935 25.11 8.05 -73.07
N SER A 936 24.59 9.07 -72.37
CA SER A 936 24.17 10.44 -72.78
C SER A 936 22.89 10.68 -73.61
N GLY A 937 22.21 11.83 -73.35
CA GLY A 937 21.39 12.49 -74.38
C GLY A 937 20.14 13.32 -74.00
N HIS A 938 20.29 14.39 -73.20
CA HIS A 938 19.50 15.66 -73.16
C HIS A 938 18.11 15.89 -73.86
N GLN A 939 17.25 16.67 -73.14
CA GLN A 939 16.22 17.66 -73.58
C GLN A 939 14.80 17.22 -74.09
N GLY A 940 13.73 17.97 -73.72
CA GLY A 940 12.47 18.00 -74.53
C GLY A 940 11.07 18.28 -73.89
N ALA A 941 10.84 19.45 -73.28
CA ALA A 941 9.57 20.22 -73.13
C ALA A 941 8.10 19.67 -73.33
N ALA A 942 7.25 19.95 -72.31
CA ALA A 942 5.97 20.73 -72.33
C ALA A 942 4.53 20.15 -72.58
N SER A 943 3.55 20.84 -71.94
CA SER A 943 2.08 20.98 -72.24
C SER A 943 1.11 19.88 -71.71
N THR A 944 -0.15 20.12 -71.29
CA THR A 944 -0.98 21.36 -71.13
C THR A 944 -2.19 21.18 -70.15
N GLU A 945 -2.69 22.32 -69.63
CA GLU A 945 -4.10 22.69 -69.34
C GLU A 945 -4.97 22.09 -68.21
N ALA A 946 -5.92 22.93 -67.79
CA ALA A 946 -6.94 22.73 -66.75
C ALA A 946 -8.23 23.49 -67.16
N LEU A 947 -9.38 23.19 -66.52
CA LEU A 947 -10.64 23.89 -66.75
C LEU A 947 -11.40 24.17 -65.44
N SER A 948 -12.11 25.30 -65.41
CA SER A 948 -12.81 25.84 -64.25
C SER A 948 -14.11 26.54 -64.66
N ILE A 949 -15.13 26.55 -63.80
CA ILE A 949 -16.26 27.50 -63.84
C ILE A 949 -16.57 27.95 -62.40
N ALA A 950 -16.98 29.21 -62.23
CA ALA A 950 -17.29 29.89 -60.95
C ALA A 950 -18.69 30.54 -61.00
N VAL A 951 -19.12 31.25 -59.94
CA VAL A 951 -19.90 32.53 -60.01
C VAL A 951 -20.12 33.15 -58.59
N GLU A 952 -19.67 34.41 -58.42
CA GLU A 952 -20.20 35.60 -57.69
C GLU A 952 -20.79 35.57 -56.24
N ALA A 953 -20.87 36.68 -55.46
CA ALA A 953 -20.09 37.94 -55.33
C ALA A 953 -20.60 38.84 -54.15
N ALA A 954 -19.84 39.92 -53.84
CA ALA A 954 -20.24 41.24 -53.26
C ALA A 954 -20.08 41.57 -51.74
N GLY A 955 -19.57 42.80 -51.46
CA GLY A 955 -19.61 43.50 -50.14
C GLY A 955 -18.34 44.29 -49.74
N LEU A 956 -18.40 45.63 -49.57
CA LEU A 956 -17.21 46.53 -49.46
C LEU A 956 -17.07 47.38 -48.15
N ARG A 957 -15.83 47.45 -47.64
CA ARG A 957 -15.06 48.60 -47.04
C ARG A 957 -15.71 49.63 -46.07
N ARG A 958 -14.99 49.95 -44.96
CA ARG A 958 -14.43 51.32 -44.64
C ARG A 958 -13.53 51.37 -43.37
N ALA A 959 -12.95 52.55 -43.08
CA ALA A 959 -11.98 52.87 -42.01
C ALA A 959 -12.25 54.31 -41.45
N ARG A 960 -11.50 54.97 -40.53
CA ARG A 960 -10.06 54.86 -40.14
C ARG A 960 -9.74 55.61 -38.82
N SER A 961 -8.79 55.08 -38.03
CA SER A 961 -7.83 55.78 -37.10
C SER A 961 -8.27 56.79 -36.02
N SER A 962 -7.80 56.55 -34.77
CA SER A 962 -6.91 57.46 -34.01
C SER A 962 -6.14 56.71 -32.89
N ARG A 963 -5.05 57.30 -32.36
CA ARG A 963 -4.07 56.77 -31.35
C ARG A 963 -3.56 58.00 -30.54
N PRO A 964 -3.01 57.90 -29.30
CA PRO A 964 -1.66 57.31 -29.09
C PRO A 964 -1.30 56.75 -27.67
N SER A 965 -0.09 56.15 -27.58
CA SER A 965 0.80 55.97 -26.39
C SER A 965 0.37 55.05 -25.20
N ARG A 966 1.27 54.33 -24.50
CA ARG A 966 2.57 53.68 -24.83
C ARG A 966 2.97 52.72 -23.68
N LEU A 967 3.65 51.60 -24.00
CA LEU A 967 4.20 50.56 -23.08
C LEU A 967 3.17 49.80 -22.20
N GLY A 968 3.25 48.48 -22.04
CA GLY A 968 4.15 47.52 -22.69
C GLY A 968 3.98 46.10 -22.14
N SER A 969 3.11 45.30 -22.77
CA SER A 969 2.89 43.89 -22.44
C SER A 969 3.53 42.97 -23.48
N ARG A 970 4.40 42.04 -23.06
CA ARG A 970 4.84 40.92 -23.90
C ARG A 970 3.68 39.94 -24.05
N GLN A 971 3.37 39.60 -25.30
CA GLN A 971 2.43 38.56 -25.68
C GLN A 971 3.28 37.39 -26.20
N GLU A 972 3.17 36.21 -25.60
CA GLU A 972 3.89 35.02 -26.04
C GLU A 972 3.06 34.29 -27.10
N ASP A 973 3.53 34.30 -28.34
CA ASP A 973 2.96 33.52 -29.44
C ASP A 973 3.46 32.07 -29.40
N LEU A 974 2.55 31.13 -29.68
CA LEU A 974 2.90 29.75 -29.95
C LEU A 974 3.77 29.65 -31.22
N LYS A 975 4.93 29.00 -31.11
CA LYS A 975 5.57 28.32 -32.25
C LYS A 975 6.04 26.92 -31.92
N SER A 976 5.74 26.01 -32.82
CA SER A 976 6.12 24.59 -32.80
C SER A 976 7.63 24.39 -32.89
N TYR A 977 8.17 23.42 -32.13
CA TYR A 977 9.37 22.68 -32.54
C TYR A 977 9.22 21.19 -32.24
N GLY A 978 9.33 20.37 -33.28
CA GLY A 978 9.23 18.91 -33.20
C GLY A 978 10.59 18.22 -33.05
N ARG A 979 10.53 16.94 -32.66
CA ARG A 979 11.51 15.85 -32.82
C ARG A 979 12.97 16.27 -33.08
N GLY A 980 13.75 16.35 -32.00
CA GLY A 980 15.21 16.25 -32.03
C GLY A 980 15.71 14.97 -31.34
N SER A 981 16.73 14.33 -31.93
CA SER A 981 17.49 13.23 -31.30
C SER A 981 17.93 13.61 -29.88
N LEU A 982 18.02 12.62 -28.97
CA LEU A 982 18.40 12.83 -27.58
C LEU A 982 19.77 13.54 -27.46
N ALA A 983 20.73 13.21 -28.31
CA ALA A 983 22.05 13.86 -28.37
C ALA A 983 21.94 15.38 -28.60
N ASN A 984 21.05 15.82 -29.50
CA ASN A 984 20.84 17.25 -29.78
C ASN A 984 20.13 18.01 -28.65
N ARG A 985 19.44 17.30 -27.74
CA ARG A 985 18.92 17.88 -26.49
C ARG A 985 20.04 18.04 -25.46
N LEU A 986 20.80 16.98 -25.21
CA LEU A 986 21.88 16.98 -24.22
C LEU A 986 23.00 17.99 -24.54
N LEU A 987 23.34 18.18 -25.83
CA LEU A 987 24.23 19.25 -26.29
C LEU A 987 23.66 20.65 -26.01
N ARG A 988 22.35 20.85 -26.23
CA ARG A 988 21.68 22.15 -26.06
C ARG A 988 21.44 22.50 -24.58
N GLU A 989 21.32 21.50 -23.72
CA GLU A 989 21.20 21.63 -22.27
C GLU A 989 22.57 21.75 -21.56
N GLY A 990 23.69 21.69 -22.31
CA GLY A 990 25.05 21.80 -21.76
C GLY A 990 25.52 20.59 -20.95
N LEU A 991 24.73 19.51 -20.92
CA LEU A 991 25.00 18.26 -20.21
C LEU A 991 25.97 17.34 -20.99
N LEU A 992 26.25 17.68 -22.25
CA LEU A 992 27.24 17.02 -23.10
C LEU A 992 27.96 18.08 -23.93
N THR A 993 29.27 17.95 -24.14
CA THR A 993 30.00 18.78 -25.10
C THR A 993 30.06 18.12 -26.49
N GLN A 994 30.30 18.92 -27.53
CA GLN A 994 30.44 18.42 -28.90
C GLN A 994 31.62 17.42 -29.04
N GLU A 995 32.60 17.53 -28.16
CA GLU A 995 33.80 16.71 -28.11
C GLU A 995 33.53 15.37 -27.41
N MET A 996 32.81 15.39 -26.27
CA MET A 996 32.33 14.17 -25.61
C MET A 996 31.37 13.35 -26.48
N LEU A 997 30.52 14.01 -27.30
CA LEU A 997 29.65 13.27 -28.23
C LEU A 997 30.47 12.47 -29.26
N ARG A 998 31.50 13.07 -29.85
CA ARG A 998 32.39 12.38 -30.79
C ARG A 998 33.17 11.25 -30.13
N GLN A 999 33.55 11.42 -28.88
CA GLN A 999 34.26 10.38 -28.11
C GLN A 999 33.35 9.16 -27.85
N LEU A 1000 32.10 9.40 -27.45
CA LEU A 1000 31.08 8.35 -27.29
C LEU A 1000 30.71 7.68 -28.62
N GLU A 1001 30.62 8.42 -29.71
CA GLU A 1001 30.40 7.86 -31.06
C GLU A 1001 31.59 6.98 -31.50
N SER A 1002 32.82 7.36 -31.17
CA SER A 1002 34.03 6.56 -31.44
C SER A 1002 34.06 5.27 -30.60
N GLU A 1003 33.79 5.36 -29.30
CA GLU A 1003 33.74 4.19 -28.41
C GLU A 1003 32.65 3.19 -28.82
N TRP A 1004 31.48 3.70 -29.24
CA TRP A 1004 30.38 2.86 -29.73
C TRP A 1004 30.73 2.15 -31.05
N GLN A 1005 31.44 2.83 -31.96
CA GLN A 1005 31.94 2.21 -33.21
C GLN A 1005 33.06 1.19 -32.97
N ASP A 1006 33.97 1.42 -32.02
CA ASP A 1006 35.01 0.44 -31.66
C ASP A 1006 34.43 -0.80 -30.96
N GLN A 1007 33.39 -0.63 -30.15
CA GLN A 1007 32.62 -1.77 -29.58
C GLN A 1007 31.88 -2.57 -30.66
N HIS A 1008 31.41 -1.94 -31.74
CA HIS A 1008 30.75 -2.63 -32.85
C HIS A 1008 31.73 -3.24 -33.87
N ARG A 1009 32.97 -2.73 -33.99
CA ARG A 1009 34.02 -3.35 -34.80
C ARG A 1009 34.63 -4.58 -34.13
N ASN A 1010 34.76 -4.59 -32.81
CA ASN A 1010 35.29 -5.73 -32.04
C ASN A 1010 34.20 -6.73 -31.64
N GLY A 1011 33.61 -7.39 -32.63
CA GLY A 1011 32.62 -8.46 -32.41
C GLY A 1011 33.18 -9.64 -31.61
N ARG A 1012 32.89 -9.68 -30.30
CA ARG A 1012 33.05 -10.87 -29.43
C ARG A 1012 31.81 -11.13 -28.59
N TYR A 1013 30.80 -11.72 -29.23
CA TYR A 1013 29.94 -12.69 -28.56
C TYR A 1013 30.22 -14.06 -29.18
N GLY A 1014 30.97 -14.89 -28.46
CA GLY A 1014 31.40 -16.21 -28.89
C GLY A 1014 31.27 -17.21 -27.76
N ILE A 1015 30.41 -18.20 -27.96
CA ILE A 1015 30.16 -19.33 -27.04
C ILE A 1015 31.46 -20.12 -26.84
N GLY A 1016 31.77 -20.48 -25.58
CA GLY A 1016 32.99 -21.19 -25.22
C GLY A 1016 32.75 -22.35 -24.26
N SER A 1017 32.42 -23.52 -24.80
CA SER A 1017 32.50 -24.80 -24.09
C SER A 1017 33.45 -25.73 -24.85
N LYS A 1018 34.61 -26.05 -24.26
CA LYS A 1018 35.15 -27.42 -24.15
C LYS A 1018 36.45 -27.47 -23.35
N ARG A 1019 36.72 -28.68 -22.85
CA ARG A 1019 37.95 -29.12 -22.19
C ARG A 1019 39.09 -29.24 -23.21
N ASP A 1020 40.35 -29.13 -22.79
CA ASP A 1020 41.26 -30.29 -22.61
C ASP A 1020 42.68 -29.85 -22.17
N ASP A 1021 43.47 -30.82 -21.71
CA ASP A 1021 44.79 -30.68 -21.07
C ASP A 1021 45.92 -30.17 -21.99
N GLN A 1022 46.99 -29.58 -21.42
CA GLN A 1022 48.28 -30.30 -21.26
C GLN A 1022 49.45 -29.49 -20.62
N HIS A 1023 50.25 -30.26 -19.86
CA HIS A 1023 51.69 -30.10 -19.56
C HIS A 1023 52.26 -28.89 -18.79
N SER A 1024 52.53 -29.18 -17.50
CA SER A 1024 53.87 -28.94 -16.91
C SER A 1024 54.44 -30.27 -16.39
N SER A 1025 55.72 -30.31 -16.03
CA SER A 1025 56.54 -31.53 -16.04
C SER A 1025 56.93 -32.11 -14.66
N LYS A 1026 57.25 -33.42 -14.69
CA LYS A 1026 58.17 -34.20 -13.82
C LYS A 1026 57.63 -35.00 -12.61
N GLU A 1027 58.19 -36.22 -12.56
CA GLU A 1027 58.55 -37.06 -11.40
C GLU A 1027 57.52 -38.00 -10.73
N THR A 1028 57.42 -39.19 -11.33
CA THR A 1028 57.68 -40.52 -10.72
C THR A 1028 57.12 -40.94 -9.34
N ARG A 1029 56.53 -42.15 -9.40
CA ARG A 1029 56.64 -43.33 -8.49
C ARG A 1029 55.54 -43.63 -7.44
N LYS A 1030 55.05 -44.89 -7.56
CA LYS A 1030 54.60 -45.85 -6.52
C LYS A 1030 53.15 -45.82 -5.97
N LYS A 1031 52.28 -46.55 -6.70
CA LYS A 1031 51.53 -47.78 -6.28
C LYS A 1031 50.86 -47.89 -4.89
N ARG A 1032 49.58 -48.32 -4.97
CA ARG A 1032 48.77 -49.14 -4.02
C ARG A 1032 48.30 -48.42 -2.73
N LYS A 1033 47.13 -48.74 -2.18
CA LYS A 1033 46.21 -49.88 -2.43
C LYS A 1033 44.88 -49.44 -3.04
#